data_AF-A0A8C3TQB6-F1
#
_entry.id   AF-A0A8C3TQB6-F1
#
_cell.length_a   1.000
_cell.length_b   1.000
_cell.length_c   1.000
_cell.angle_alpha   90.00
_cell.angle_beta   90.00
_cell.angle_gamma   90.00
#
_symmetry.space_group_name_H-M   'P 1'
#
loop_
_entity.id
_entity.type
_entity.pdbx_description
1 polymer ?
#
loop_
_entity_poly.entity_id
_entity_poly.type
_entity_poly.pdbx_seq_one_letter_code
_entity_poly.pdbx_strand_id
1 'polypeptide(L)'
;KKLSLLSSQINWSHFVFSTPDPAPFLLFSHGNAISRIDTEGTNHERLVADTGPSTLMDFHYVEEQVYWVDSERRLLQRIHLNGTKREVKLCYIDKGISGFAIDWINQDILWANRQKGTIEATDMNGKKRRVLLRAVGRPTRIAVDAEQRLLFLSSDGTVSSIHRVSLSGSDMKNILKTTEKIKAISLDLVDTRLYWIQHDHGKEISRIGSCDYDGGTVHFLRNSIRHQLLGMSLFAEHLYYSDLKSGMIWRANKYTGSVVVTISLKPSFFPPVEIKIVHPFKQPEQGICDLNREKCRRRICRPDSRTHRCKCSSGFILSRNKQFCEDINECGFWNHGCTLGCVNIPGSYYCTCPRGFVLLPDRKTCHELITCTSNDTGCSHGCLQTSKGAVCFCPEGSVLKEDGKTCTGCTSPDNGGCSQICSSLSPSSWECACFPGYKLQRDRKHCTALGPKPFLLFANGQDIRQISFDGTDYTSLLDWQMGVVLALDSDPVENKIYFAHTALKWIERANLDGSEREKVIHGAIDTPEGLAVDWINRKLYWTDRGKVCIERSNLNGMQRKMVIWEDLSQPRGIAIHPFAKRLFWADMGVNPRIDSSSLEGFDRRVVASTGLVWPSGIALDYLADKLYWCDAKQAMVESANLDGSGRRVLAQNDVGHPFAVVVFEDHLWFSDWAKPSLVRVDKKTGQNRVRLRGSMLRPSSMVVVHPLAKPGTNPCLYENGGCDQICENSFGIVHCKCHPGFGRTQDGKSCHALDSSNSTAGTWVFLFVYTTDEDDCTALECYVNAECVLLEDGAMCQCLKGFTRKGKSCYDIDECAVHMDRCNRSVSNCINTEGGYVCECLEGYTGDGVHCYDIDECKMGSHTCGENMTCTNTEGNFTCLCDGHTAGTGIGCSEVISVCAILQTPCAFYYSTEG
;
A
#
# COMPACT_ATOMS: atom_id res chain seq x y z
N LYS A 1 -3.63 64.46 12.99
CA LYS A 1 -4.88 63.89 13.54
C LYS A 1 -4.70 62.36 13.61
N LYS A 2 -4.03 61.89 14.67
CA LYS A 2 -4.55 60.97 15.73
C LYS A 2 -5.08 59.64 15.14
N LEU A 3 -4.49 58.46 15.36
CA LEU A 3 -3.67 57.96 16.48
C LEU A 3 -2.62 56.91 16.03
N SER A 4 -1.50 56.92 16.74
CA SER A 4 -0.38 55.98 16.73
C SER A 4 -0.46 54.96 17.88
N LEU A 5 0.40 53.92 17.82
CA LEU A 5 0.84 52.96 18.88
C LEU A 5 -0.08 51.72 19.06
N LEU A 6 0.38 50.46 19.12
CA LEU A 6 1.64 49.87 19.58
C LEU A 6 1.98 48.56 18.85
N SER A 7 3.26 48.38 18.54
CA SER A 7 3.91 47.07 18.43
C SER A 7 3.92 46.37 19.78
N SER A 8 3.56 45.08 19.84
CA SER A 8 4.05 44.20 20.90
C SER A 8 4.14 42.77 20.38
N GLN A 9 5.36 42.25 20.46
CA GLN A 9 5.78 40.88 20.21
C GLN A 9 4.76 39.84 20.73
N ILE A 10 4.54 38.77 19.95
CA ILE A 10 4.15 37.48 20.50
C ILE A 10 4.95 36.40 19.77
N ASN A 11 5.98 35.92 20.46
CA ASN A 11 6.69 34.68 20.19
C ASN A 11 5.75 33.50 20.50
N TRP A 12 5.68 32.49 19.64
CA TRP A 12 5.14 31.16 19.99
C TRP A 12 5.98 30.07 19.33
N SER A 13 7.20 29.94 19.83
CA SER A 13 7.90 28.66 19.95
C SER A 13 7.16 27.76 20.95
N HIS A 14 7.18 26.44 20.67
CA HIS A 14 6.63 25.32 21.46
C HIS A 14 5.14 25.01 21.29
N PHE A 15 4.83 23.95 20.55
CA PHE A 15 4.28 22.70 21.12
C PHE A 15 4.45 21.54 20.11
N VAL A 16 5.01 20.44 20.61
CA VAL A 16 5.26 19.15 19.94
C VAL A 16 4.11 18.19 20.28
N PHE A 17 3.92 17.20 19.40
CA PHE A 17 3.10 15.96 19.49
C PHE A 17 1.68 16.01 18.91
N SER A 18 1.49 15.29 17.79
CA SER A 18 0.46 14.25 17.69
C SER A 18 0.78 13.29 16.54
N THR A 19 0.58 12.01 16.81
CA THR A 19 0.74 10.79 15.99
C THR A 19 0.19 10.87 14.56
N PRO A 20 0.69 10.05 13.61
CA PRO A 20 0.09 9.94 12.27
C PRO A 20 -1.37 9.47 12.40
N ASP A 21 -2.28 10.15 11.69
CA ASP A 21 -3.71 9.85 11.71
C ASP A 21 -3.97 8.48 11.05
N PRO A 22 -4.81 7.62 11.66
CA PRO A 22 -5.02 6.24 11.23
C PRO A 22 -5.89 6.15 9.97
N ALA A 23 -5.55 5.23 9.06
CA ALA A 23 -6.29 5.00 7.82
C ALA A 23 -7.72 4.47 8.08
N PRO A 24 -8.72 4.88 7.27
CA PRO A 24 -10.09 4.37 7.40
C PRO A 24 -10.20 2.93 6.89
N PHE A 25 -10.99 2.12 7.59
CA PHE A 25 -11.34 0.77 7.16
C PHE A 25 -12.84 0.50 7.30
N LEU A 26 -13.33 -0.52 6.61
CA LEU A 26 -14.73 -0.94 6.59
C LEU A 26 -14.94 -2.09 7.56
N LEU A 27 -15.97 -1.97 8.39
CA LEU A 27 -16.63 -3.07 9.08
C LEU A 27 -17.90 -3.43 8.32
N PHE A 28 -18.13 -4.72 8.10
CA PHE A 28 -19.38 -5.20 7.52
C PHE A 28 -19.83 -6.54 8.09
N SER A 29 -21.15 -6.75 8.12
CA SER A 29 -21.75 -8.05 8.46
C SER A 29 -21.94 -8.88 7.20
N HIS A 30 -21.49 -10.13 7.23
CA HIS A 30 -21.47 -11.06 6.10
C HIS A 30 -21.79 -12.47 6.59
N GLY A 31 -22.97 -12.99 6.22
CA GLY A 31 -23.49 -14.23 6.80
C GLY A 31 -23.60 -14.13 8.32
N ASN A 32 -23.04 -15.10 9.04
CA ASN A 32 -22.95 -15.12 10.51
C ASN A 32 -21.58 -14.61 11.00
N ALA A 33 -20.99 -13.63 10.32
CA ALA A 33 -19.69 -13.08 10.70
C ALA A 33 -19.66 -11.55 10.59
N ILE A 34 -18.81 -10.93 11.42
CA ILE A 34 -18.39 -9.54 11.27
C ILE A 34 -16.96 -9.55 10.74
N SER A 35 -16.72 -8.84 9.64
CA SER A 35 -15.41 -8.76 9.00
C SER A 35 -14.94 -7.32 8.90
N ARG A 36 -13.62 -7.14 8.90
CA ARG A 36 -12.96 -5.89 8.54
C ARG A 36 -12.28 -6.02 7.17
N ILE A 37 -12.20 -4.92 6.45
CA ILE A 37 -11.47 -4.83 5.18
C ILE A 37 -11.03 -3.38 4.95
N ASP A 38 -9.91 -3.18 4.27
CA ASP A 38 -9.48 -1.84 3.90
C ASP A 38 -10.39 -1.25 2.83
N THR A 39 -10.40 0.09 2.69
CA THR A 39 -11.26 0.79 1.72
C THR A 39 -10.90 0.52 0.25
N GLU A 40 -9.76 -0.13 0.00
CA GLU A 40 -9.30 -0.60 -1.32
C GLU A 40 -9.72 -2.06 -1.62
N GLY A 41 -10.31 -2.76 -0.64
CA GLY A 41 -10.67 -4.18 -0.77
C GLY A 41 -9.52 -5.15 -0.48
N THR A 42 -8.39 -4.64 0.02
CA THR A 42 -7.26 -5.44 0.51
C THR A 42 -7.44 -5.79 2.00
N ASN A 43 -6.69 -6.78 2.48
CA ASN A 43 -6.62 -7.11 3.90
C ASN A 43 -7.96 -7.49 4.56
N HIS A 44 -8.71 -8.38 3.90
CA HIS A 44 -9.95 -8.92 4.46
C HIS A 44 -9.65 -9.83 5.65
N GLU A 45 -10.16 -9.46 6.82
CA GLU A 45 -10.03 -10.25 8.04
C GLU A 45 -11.39 -10.47 8.70
N ARG A 46 -11.62 -11.70 9.17
CA ARG A 46 -12.81 -12.04 9.94
C ARG A 46 -12.56 -11.73 11.42
N LEU A 47 -13.32 -10.79 11.98
CA LEU A 47 -13.20 -10.40 13.39
C LEU A 47 -13.96 -11.33 14.33
N VAL A 48 -15.19 -11.71 13.94
CA VAL A 48 -16.05 -12.58 14.74
C VAL A 48 -16.69 -13.62 13.83
N ALA A 49 -16.67 -14.87 14.26
CA ALA A 49 -17.43 -15.96 13.67
C ALA A 49 -18.62 -16.29 14.58
N ASP A 50 -19.77 -16.66 14.01
CA ASP A 50 -21.00 -17.04 14.72
C ASP A 50 -21.73 -15.87 15.42
N THR A 51 -21.92 -14.74 14.71
CA THR A 51 -22.63 -13.53 15.18
C THR A 51 -24.16 -13.62 15.09
N GLY A 52 -24.69 -14.76 14.63
CA GLY A 52 -26.10 -14.94 14.26
C GLY A 52 -26.47 -14.30 12.91
N PRO A 53 -27.63 -14.67 12.31
CA PRO A 53 -27.99 -14.35 10.92
C PRO A 53 -28.49 -12.93 10.68
N SER A 54 -28.73 -12.14 11.72
CA SER A 54 -29.13 -10.72 11.60
C SER A 54 -28.32 -9.91 12.59
N THR A 55 -27.14 -9.50 12.13
CA THR A 55 -26.18 -8.71 12.91
C THR A 55 -26.42 -7.23 12.65
N LEU A 56 -27.01 -6.54 13.64
CA LEU A 56 -26.98 -5.08 13.70
C LEU A 56 -25.72 -4.65 14.44
N MET A 57 -24.95 -3.69 13.94
CA MET A 57 -23.65 -3.32 14.52
C MET A 57 -23.30 -1.85 14.41
N ASP A 58 -22.49 -1.39 15.35
CA ASP A 58 -21.86 -0.07 15.34
C ASP A 58 -20.58 -0.10 16.20
N PHE A 59 -19.78 0.96 16.20
CA PHE A 59 -18.48 0.97 16.88
C PHE A 59 -18.33 2.15 17.84
N HIS A 60 -17.37 2.05 18.75
CA HIS A 60 -16.87 3.16 19.54
C HIS A 60 -15.36 3.30 19.28
N TYR A 61 -14.97 4.37 18.60
CA TYR A 61 -13.62 4.53 18.09
C TYR A 61 -12.58 4.69 19.21
N VAL A 62 -12.81 5.61 20.15
CA VAL A 62 -11.88 5.91 21.24
C VAL A 62 -11.68 4.74 22.20
N GLU A 63 -12.72 3.91 22.43
CA GLU A 63 -12.61 2.70 23.26
C GLU A 63 -12.14 1.47 22.46
N GLU A 64 -11.93 1.62 21.16
CA GLU A 64 -11.56 0.56 20.23
C GLU A 64 -12.49 -0.66 20.28
N GLN A 65 -13.81 -0.45 20.36
CA GLN A 65 -14.81 -1.51 20.49
C GLN A 65 -15.80 -1.56 19.30
N VAL A 66 -16.23 -2.77 18.93
CA VAL A 66 -17.39 -3.04 18.08
C VAL A 66 -18.50 -3.62 18.94
N TYR A 67 -19.71 -3.11 18.77
CA TYR A 67 -20.93 -3.58 19.44
C TYR A 67 -21.87 -4.16 18.40
N TRP A 68 -22.48 -5.30 18.72
CA TRP A 68 -23.50 -5.87 17.86
C TRP A 68 -24.61 -6.57 18.63
N VAL A 69 -25.74 -6.71 17.95
CA VAL A 69 -26.93 -7.38 18.42
C VAL A 69 -27.09 -8.70 17.66
N ASP A 70 -27.14 -9.80 18.41
CA ASP A 70 -27.64 -11.08 17.92
C ASP A 70 -29.15 -11.14 18.17
N SER A 71 -29.92 -10.98 17.10
CA SER A 71 -31.39 -10.97 17.18
C SER A 71 -32.03 -12.32 17.50
N GLU A 72 -31.36 -13.44 17.20
CA GLU A 72 -31.87 -14.79 17.47
C GLU A 72 -31.60 -15.18 18.92
N ARG A 73 -30.35 -15.03 19.36
CA ARG A 73 -29.93 -15.32 20.74
C ARG A 73 -30.37 -14.24 21.73
N ARG A 74 -30.80 -13.08 21.24
CA ARG A 74 -31.23 -11.92 22.03
C ARG A 74 -30.14 -11.41 22.96
N LEU A 75 -28.93 -11.29 22.42
CA LEU A 75 -27.75 -10.85 23.15
C LEU A 75 -27.18 -9.58 22.55
N LEU A 76 -26.77 -8.66 23.43
CA LEU A 76 -25.90 -7.54 23.10
C LEU A 76 -24.46 -7.91 23.49
N GLN A 77 -23.55 -7.81 22.53
CA GLN A 77 -22.16 -8.24 22.67
C GLN A 77 -21.20 -7.13 22.22
N ARG A 78 -19.95 -7.22 22.69
CA ARG A 78 -18.85 -6.38 22.21
C ARG A 78 -17.55 -7.14 22.06
N ILE A 79 -16.69 -6.62 21.19
CA ILE A 79 -15.32 -7.11 20.95
C ILE A 79 -14.40 -5.92 20.64
N HIS A 80 -13.11 -6.10 20.86
CA HIS A 80 -12.09 -5.14 20.44
C HIS A 80 -11.99 -5.04 18.90
N LEU A 81 -11.76 -3.85 18.35
CA LEU A 81 -11.59 -3.60 16.90
C LEU A 81 -10.47 -4.44 16.27
N ASN A 82 -9.47 -4.82 17.08
CA ASN A 82 -8.33 -5.65 16.66
C ASN A 82 -8.56 -7.17 16.80
N GLY A 83 -9.73 -7.62 17.29
CA GLY A 83 -10.07 -9.05 17.41
C GLY A 83 -9.37 -9.85 18.51
N THR A 84 -8.47 -9.23 19.30
CA THR A 84 -7.58 -9.94 20.24
C THR A 84 -8.19 -10.30 21.60
N LYS A 85 -9.26 -9.65 22.05
CA LYS A 85 -9.95 -9.94 23.32
C LYS A 85 -11.31 -10.56 23.07
N ARG A 86 -11.53 -11.80 23.55
CA ARG A 86 -12.76 -12.57 23.36
C ARG A 86 -13.99 -11.93 24.00
N GLU A 87 -15.12 -12.17 23.34
CA GLU A 87 -16.49 -11.71 23.53
C GLU A 87 -16.96 -11.53 24.99
N VAL A 88 -17.45 -10.32 25.32
CA VAL A 88 -18.17 -10.06 26.57
C VAL A 88 -19.65 -9.91 26.27
N LYS A 89 -20.47 -10.82 26.83
CA LYS A 89 -21.93 -10.70 26.84
C LYS A 89 -22.30 -9.56 27.79
N LEU A 90 -22.96 -8.52 27.28
CA LEU A 90 -23.33 -7.34 28.08
C LEU A 90 -24.68 -7.55 28.77
N CYS A 91 -25.74 -7.78 27.98
CA CYS A 91 -27.09 -7.96 28.51
C CYS A 91 -28.00 -8.71 27.54
N TYR A 92 -29.13 -9.21 28.05
CA TYR A 92 -30.23 -9.72 27.24
C TYR A 92 -31.12 -8.59 26.74
N ILE A 93 -31.53 -8.69 25.49
CA ILE A 93 -32.37 -7.73 24.80
C ILE A 93 -33.75 -8.31 24.47
N ASP A 94 -34.72 -7.45 24.21
CA ASP A 94 -36.04 -7.89 23.78
C ASP A 94 -36.07 -8.31 22.32
N LYS A 95 -37.08 -9.12 21.96
CA LYS A 95 -37.37 -9.42 20.56
C LYS A 95 -37.78 -8.15 19.80
N GLY A 96 -37.49 -8.14 18.50
CA GLY A 96 -37.96 -7.10 17.58
C GLY A 96 -37.06 -5.88 17.48
N ILE A 97 -35.77 -6.00 17.82
CA ILE A 97 -34.79 -4.95 17.51
C ILE A 97 -34.66 -4.81 15.99
N SER A 98 -34.68 -3.56 15.53
CA SER A 98 -34.65 -3.22 14.10
C SER A 98 -33.54 -2.26 13.73
N GLY A 99 -33.09 -1.39 14.64
CA GLY A 99 -32.00 -0.45 14.42
C GLY A 99 -31.11 -0.33 15.66
N PHE A 100 -29.85 0.05 15.44
CA PHE A 100 -28.80 0.09 16.45
C PHE A 100 -27.83 1.26 16.17
N ALA A 101 -27.40 1.97 17.21
CA ALA A 101 -26.42 3.06 17.10
C ALA A 101 -25.71 3.32 18.44
N ILE A 102 -24.49 3.83 18.38
CA ILE A 102 -23.71 4.25 19.56
C ILE A 102 -23.70 5.77 19.67
N ASP A 103 -24.03 6.29 20.86
CA ASP A 103 -23.74 7.68 21.25
C ASP A 103 -22.39 7.71 21.95
N TRP A 104 -21.35 8.03 21.17
CA TRP A 104 -19.95 8.03 21.63
C TRP A 104 -19.62 9.18 22.57
N ILE A 105 -20.44 10.24 22.64
CA ILE A 105 -20.20 11.38 23.53
C ILE A 105 -20.82 11.11 24.89
N ASN A 106 -22.06 10.64 24.95
CA ASN A 106 -22.73 10.33 26.21
C ASN A 106 -22.46 8.91 26.70
N GLN A 107 -21.74 8.10 25.93
CA GLN A 107 -21.42 6.71 26.25
C GLN A 107 -22.67 5.85 26.47
N ASP A 108 -23.63 5.97 25.55
CA ASP A 108 -24.87 5.20 25.55
C ASP A 108 -24.99 4.34 24.30
N ILE A 109 -25.56 3.15 24.46
CA ILE A 109 -25.95 2.23 23.39
C ILE A 109 -27.44 2.41 23.15
N LEU A 110 -27.84 2.75 21.92
CA LEU A 110 -29.22 2.98 21.54
C LEU A 110 -29.71 1.89 20.59
N TRP A 111 -30.97 1.46 20.77
CA TRP A 111 -31.64 0.59 19.81
C TRP A 111 -33.12 0.94 19.63
N ALA A 112 -33.59 0.64 18.43
CA ALA A 112 -35.00 0.72 18.07
C ALA A 112 -35.67 -0.64 18.21
N ASN A 113 -36.85 -0.67 18.87
CA ASN A 113 -37.68 -1.85 18.94
C ASN A 113 -38.94 -1.66 18.08
N ARG A 114 -39.02 -2.41 16.97
CA ARG A 114 -40.12 -2.36 16.00
C ARG A 114 -41.44 -2.87 16.56
N GLN A 115 -41.41 -3.85 17.45
CA GLN A 115 -42.61 -4.47 18.04
C GLN A 115 -43.19 -3.59 19.16
N LYS A 116 -42.33 -3.02 20.02
CA LYS A 116 -42.73 -2.14 21.13
C LYS A 116 -42.99 -0.70 20.69
N GLY A 117 -42.44 -0.29 19.55
CA GLY A 117 -42.50 1.10 19.11
C GLY A 117 -41.73 2.05 20.04
N THR A 118 -40.58 1.59 20.55
CA THR A 118 -39.75 2.34 21.49
C THR A 118 -38.34 2.53 20.94
N ILE A 119 -37.71 3.64 21.35
CA ILE A 119 -36.26 3.80 21.28
C ILE A 119 -35.75 3.71 22.71
N GLU A 120 -34.77 2.85 22.94
CA GLU A 120 -34.23 2.56 24.26
C GLU A 120 -32.73 2.82 24.26
N ALA A 121 -32.21 3.16 25.43
CA ALA A 121 -30.80 3.44 25.65
C ALA A 121 -30.30 2.71 26.90
N THR A 122 -29.04 2.31 26.91
CA THR A 122 -28.33 1.83 28.11
C THR A 122 -26.90 2.35 28.11
N ASP A 123 -26.27 2.37 29.28
CA ASP A 123 -24.82 2.64 29.38
C ASP A 123 -24.00 1.58 28.63
N MET A 124 -22.73 1.89 28.31
CA MET A 124 -21.83 0.98 27.56
C MET A 124 -21.63 -0.43 28.18
N ASN A 125 -22.03 -0.62 29.45
CA ASN A 125 -21.96 -1.88 30.17
C ASN A 125 -23.29 -2.65 30.25
N GLY A 126 -24.39 -2.12 29.71
CA GLY A 126 -25.70 -2.79 29.69
C GLY A 126 -26.42 -2.85 31.04
N LYS A 127 -26.05 -2.00 32.02
CA LYS A 127 -26.61 -2.02 33.39
C LYS A 127 -27.73 -0.99 33.59
N LYS A 128 -27.69 0.15 32.92
CA LYS A 128 -28.60 1.30 33.14
C LYS A 128 -29.56 1.51 31.96
N ARG A 129 -30.52 0.60 31.81
CA ARG A 129 -31.51 0.66 30.73
C ARG A 129 -32.59 1.73 30.99
N ARG A 130 -32.89 2.54 29.97
CA ARG A 130 -33.95 3.56 29.98
C ARG A 130 -34.67 3.64 28.62
N VAL A 131 -35.93 4.06 28.64
CA VAL A 131 -36.71 4.30 27.42
C VAL A 131 -36.60 5.77 27.06
N LEU A 132 -36.05 6.06 25.88
CA LEU A 132 -35.80 7.42 25.39
C LEU A 132 -37.04 7.97 24.67
N LEU A 133 -37.69 7.15 23.84
CA LEU A 133 -38.92 7.50 23.13
C LEU A 133 -39.96 6.37 23.22
N ARG A 134 -41.23 6.76 23.35
CA ARG A 134 -42.40 5.86 23.34
C ARG A 134 -43.31 6.19 22.16
N ALA A 135 -44.12 5.21 21.75
CA ALA A 135 -45.12 5.36 20.68
C ALA A 135 -44.54 5.78 19.31
N VAL A 136 -43.30 5.38 19.02
CA VAL A 136 -42.70 5.52 17.69
C VAL A 136 -43.29 4.42 16.80
N GLY A 137 -44.03 4.79 15.76
CA GLY A 137 -44.69 3.81 14.89
C GLY A 137 -43.68 2.95 14.13
N ARG A 138 -43.50 1.68 14.51
CA ARG A 138 -42.62 0.68 13.86
C ARG A 138 -41.27 1.24 13.39
N PRO A 139 -40.36 1.62 14.31
CA PRO A 139 -39.05 2.13 13.94
C PRO A 139 -38.19 1.04 13.26
N THR A 140 -37.35 1.41 12.30
CA THR A 140 -36.55 0.48 11.49
C THR A 140 -35.06 0.74 11.46
N ARG A 141 -34.60 1.99 11.41
CA ARG A 141 -33.17 2.35 11.45
C ARG A 141 -32.99 3.56 12.32
N ILE A 142 -31.82 3.68 12.94
CA ILE A 142 -31.42 4.84 13.72
C ILE A 142 -30.00 5.26 13.35
N ALA A 143 -29.74 6.56 13.42
CA ALA A 143 -28.41 7.15 13.31
C ALA A 143 -28.32 8.34 14.27
N VAL A 144 -27.16 8.52 14.91
CA VAL A 144 -26.96 9.51 15.95
C VAL A 144 -25.93 10.53 15.50
N ASP A 145 -26.27 11.80 15.66
CA ASP A 145 -25.32 12.92 15.66
C ASP A 145 -25.16 13.37 17.13
N ALA A 146 -24.16 12.80 17.80
CA ALA A 146 -23.94 13.08 19.21
C ALA A 146 -23.53 14.53 19.46
N GLU A 147 -22.86 15.16 18.49
CA GLU A 147 -22.36 16.53 18.57
C GLU A 147 -23.51 17.56 18.58
N GLN A 148 -24.49 17.37 17.69
CA GLN A 148 -25.71 18.19 17.64
C GLN A 148 -26.81 17.71 18.59
N ARG A 149 -26.57 16.59 19.30
CA ARG A 149 -27.54 15.89 20.15
C ARG A 149 -28.81 15.50 19.40
N LEU A 150 -28.68 15.00 18.17
CA LEU A 150 -29.78 14.60 17.31
C LEU A 150 -29.80 13.08 17.08
N LEU A 151 -31.00 12.53 17.04
CA LEU A 151 -31.32 11.16 16.67
C LEU A 151 -32.18 11.20 15.40
N PHE A 152 -31.70 10.56 14.34
CA PHE A 152 -32.47 10.31 13.14
C PHE A 152 -33.02 8.88 13.20
N LEU A 153 -34.32 8.73 12.97
CA LEU A 153 -34.97 7.42 12.98
C LEU A 153 -35.90 7.27 11.79
N SER A 154 -35.86 6.10 11.13
CA SER A 154 -36.83 5.74 10.10
C SER A 154 -37.92 4.85 10.70
N SER A 155 -39.13 4.93 10.12
CA SER A 155 -40.27 4.09 10.47
C SER A 155 -40.93 3.48 9.25
N ASP A 156 -41.44 2.25 9.40
CA ASP A 156 -42.13 1.52 8.34
C ASP A 156 -43.62 1.30 8.62
N GLY A 157 -44.39 2.39 8.53
CA GLY A 157 -45.86 2.36 8.57
C GLY A 157 -46.52 2.08 7.21
N THR A 158 -47.76 2.54 7.06
CA THR A 158 -48.46 2.64 5.76
C THR A 158 -47.71 3.57 4.80
N VAL A 159 -47.12 4.63 5.36
CA VAL A 159 -46.16 5.51 4.71
C VAL A 159 -44.85 5.38 5.49
N SER A 160 -43.74 5.18 4.79
CA SER A 160 -42.43 5.19 5.42
C SER A 160 -42.01 6.62 5.72
N SER A 161 -41.38 6.86 6.85
CA SER A 161 -40.95 8.22 7.20
C SER A 161 -39.63 8.26 7.93
N ILE A 162 -38.92 9.38 7.80
CA ILE A 162 -37.73 9.69 8.60
C ILE A 162 -38.08 10.83 9.53
N HIS A 163 -37.70 10.69 10.80
CA HIS A 163 -37.87 11.70 11.82
C HIS A 163 -36.51 12.09 12.39
N ARG A 164 -36.40 13.36 12.78
CA ARG A 164 -35.33 13.90 13.61
C ARG A 164 -35.89 14.12 15.00
N VAL A 165 -35.15 13.72 16.03
CA VAL A 165 -35.51 13.91 17.43
C VAL A 165 -34.28 14.37 18.20
N SER A 166 -34.45 15.16 19.26
CA SER A 166 -33.35 15.40 20.20
C SER A 166 -33.00 14.11 20.97
N LEU A 167 -31.73 13.91 21.32
CA LEU A 167 -31.28 12.79 22.18
C LEU A 167 -31.87 12.86 23.60
N SER A 168 -32.41 14.01 24.02
CA SER A 168 -33.23 14.12 25.23
C SER A 168 -34.62 13.48 25.11
N GLY A 169 -35.03 13.10 23.89
CA GLY A 169 -36.37 12.61 23.59
C GLY A 169 -37.40 13.70 23.30
N SER A 170 -36.98 14.96 23.16
CA SER A 170 -37.84 16.10 22.80
C SER A 170 -37.76 16.44 21.30
N ASP A 171 -38.65 17.31 20.83
CA ASP A 171 -38.55 17.98 19.52
C ASP A 171 -38.54 17.04 18.30
N MET A 172 -39.42 16.04 18.32
CA MET A 172 -39.61 15.12 17.19
C MET A 172 -40.21 15.85 15.98
N LYS A 173 -39.44 15.94 14.89
CA LYS A 173 -39.82 16.53 13.60
C LYS A 173 -39.82 15.47 12.51
N ASN A 174 -40.83 15.49 11.64
CA ASN A 174 -40.88 14.64 10.45
C ASN A 174 -40.10 15.30 9.31
N ILE A 175 -39.12 14.59 8.76
CA ILE A 175 -38.16 15.07 7.74
C ILE A 175 -38.61 14.63 6.34
N LEU A 176 -39.07 13.38 6.21
CA LEU A 176 -39.44 12.79 4.93
C LEU A 176 -40.62 11.83 5.12
N LYS A 177 -41.57 11.86 4.18
CA LYS A 177 -42.60 10.84 4.00
C LYS A 177 -42.52 10.29 2.59
N THR A 178 -42.48 8.97 2.44
CA THR A 178 -42.39 8.28 1.15
C THR A 178 -43.22 7.00 1.15
N THR A 179 -43.76 6.65 -0.02
CA THR A 179 -44.45 5.37 -0.25
C THR A 179 -43.45 4.23 -0.41
N GLU A 180 -42.19 4.53 -0.77
CA GLU A 180 -41.11 3.55 -0.90
C GLU A 180 -40.59 3.12 0.48
N LYS A 181 -39.92 1.97 0.57
CA LYS A 181 -39.38 1.46 1.85
C LYS A 181 -37.96 1.96 2.09
N ILE A 182 -37.72 2.54 3.26
CA ILE A 182 -36.38 3.00 3.66
C ILE A 182 -35.58 1.79 4.19
N LYS A 183 -34.41 1.52 3.59
CA LYS A 183 -33.57 0.35 3.90
C LYS A 183 -32.37 0.69 4.79
N ALA A 184 -31.76 1.85 4.57
CA ALA A 184 -30.62 2.35 5.35
C ALA A 184 -30.68 3.87 5.48
N ILE A 185 -30.14 4.39 6.58
CA ILE A 185 -29.90 5.82 6.80
C ILE A 185 -28.47 5.99 7.27
N SER A 186 -27.82 7.08 6.87
CA SER A 186 -26.47 7.43 7.31
C SER A 186 -26.29 8.94 7.28
N LEU A 187 -25.42 9.44 8.15
CA LEU A 187 -25.20 10.86 8.35
C LEU A 187 -23.85 11.29 7.77
N ASP A 188 -23.89 12.41 7.08
CA ASP A 188 -22.71 13.20 6.73
C ASP A 188 -22.56 14.31 7.76
N LEU A 189 -21.67 14.09 8.74
CA LEU A 189 -21.45 15.01 9.84
C LEU A 189 -20.79 16.31 9.38
N VAL A 190 -20.04 16.28 8.26
CA VAL A 190 -19.34 17.45 7.72
C VAL A 190 -20.31 18.35 6.98
N ASP A 191 -21.12 17.76 6.09
CA ASP A 191 -22.09 18.53 5.29
C ASP A 191 -23.42 18.75 6.03
N THR A 192 -23.60 18.18 7.22
CA THR A 192 -24.86 18.16 8.00
C THR A 192 -26.04 17.64 7.18
N ARG A 193 -25.81 16.55 6.45
CA ARG A 193 -26.80 15.95 5.54
C ARG A 193 -27.17 14.54 5.96
N LEU A 194 -28.45 14.24 5.79
CA LEU A 194 -29.02 12.92 5.94
C LEU A 194 -29.05 12.23 4.57
N TYR A 195 -28.46 11.05 4.49
CA TYR A 195 -28.58 10.16 3.33
C TYR A 195 -29.45 8.96 3.66
N TRP A 196 -30.26 8.50 2.71
CA TRP A 196 -31.04 7.27 2.85
C TRP A 196 -31.12 6.47 1.57
N ILE A 197 -31.34 5.18 1.73
CA ILE A 197 -31.70 4.27 0.64
C ILE A 197 -33.20 4.04 0.71
N GLN A 198 -33.89 4.32 -0.39
CA GLN A 198 -35.29 3.95 -0.60
C GLN A 198 -35.41 2.90 -1.70
N HIS A 199 -36.30 1.95 -1.49
CA HIS A 199 -36.53 0.84 -2.39
C HIS A 199 -38.01 0.74 -2.75
N ASP A 200 -38.27 0.74 -4.06
CA ASP A 200 -39.60 0.54 -4.64
C ASP A 200 -39.77 -0.94 -5.02
N HIS A 201 -40.58 -1.66 -4.23
CA HIS A 201 -40.90 -3.07 -4.49
C HIS A 201 -41.69 -3.28 -5.78
N GLY A 202 -42.43 -2.28 -6.27
CA GLY A 202 -43.21 -2.42 -7.51
C GLY A 202 -42.33 -2.34 -8.76
N LYS A 203 -41.24 -1.57 -8.70
CA LYS A 203 -40.33 -1.34 -9.83
C LYS A 203 -38.99 -2.06 -9.71
N GLU A 204 -38.70 -2.68 -8.57
CA GLU A 204 -37.40 -3.29 -8.24
C GLU A 204 -36.24 -2.30 -8.43
N ILE A 205 -36.45 -1.04 -8.03
CA ILE A 205 -35.46 0.04 -8.14
C ILE A 205 -35.12 0.55 -6.75
N SER A 206 -33.82 0.67 -6.48
CA SER A 206 -33.30 1.39 -5.33
C SER A 206 -32.79 2.76 -5.75
N ARG A 207 -33.06 3.75 -4.91
CA ARG A 207 -32.55 5.12 -5.06
C ARG A 207 -31.90 5.57 -3.77
N ILE A 208 -30.89 6.40 -3.91
CA ILE A 208 -30.19 7.03 -2.78
C ILE A 208 -30.59 8.49 -2.77
N GLY A 209 -31.27 8.88 -1.71
CA GLY A 209 -31.70 10.25 -1.45
C GLY A 209 -30.79 10.94 -0.45
N SER A 210 -30.72 12.26 -0.53
CA SER A 210 -30.08 13.11 0.48
C SER A 210 -30.89 14.38 0.72
N CYS A 211 -30.86 14.87 1.96
CA CYS A 211 -31.44 16.16 2.35
C CYS A 211 -30.62 16.74 3.52
N ASP A 212 -30.87 18.00 3.86
CA ASP A 212 -30.38 18.57 5.12
C ASP A 212 -31.11 17.94 6.33
N TYR A 213 -30.59 18.19 7.52
CA TYR A 213 -31.17 17.69 8.78
C TYR A 213 -32.58 18.21 9.08
N ASP A 214 -33.04 19.26 8.39
CA ASP A 214 -34.36 19.87 8.58
C ASP A 214 -35.41 19.41 7.55
N GLY A 215 -35.02 18.59 6.58
CA GLY A 215 -35.90 18.08 5.52
C GLY A 215 -36.14 19.08 4.40
N GLY A 216 -35.15 19.92 4.09
CA GLY A 216 -35.18 20.85 2.97
C GLY A 216 -35.08 20.15 1.62
N THR A 217 -34.25 20.65 0.69
CA THR A 217 -34.24 20.13 -0.67
C THR A 217 -33.77 18.67 -0.72
N VAL A 218 -34.67 17.79 -1.17
CA VAL A 218 -34.39 16.37 -1.39
C VAL A 218 -33.72 16.18 -2.74
N HIS A 219 -32.53 15.59 -2.74
CA HIS A 219 -31.76 15.25 -3.94
C HIS A 219 -31.65 13.74 -4.08
N PHE A 220 -31.90 13.22 -5.28
CA PHE A 220 -31.66 11.83 -5.63
C PHE A 220 -30.44 11.71 -6.55
N LEU A 221 -29.59 10.72 -6.31
CA LEU A 221 -28.52 10.39 -7.25
C LEU A 221 -29.12 9.97 -8.60
N ARG A 222 -28.56 10.50 -9.71
CA ARG A 222 -29.11 10.33 -11.07
C ARG A 222 -29.24 8.86 -11.49
N ASN A 223 -28.40 7.98 -10.95
CA ASN A 223 -28.42 6.56 -11.25
C ASN A 223 -29.45 5.82 -10.40
N SER A 224 -30.56 5.42 -11.02
CA SER A 224 -31.48 4.44 -10.45
C SER A 224 -30.87 3.05 -10.56
N ILE A 225 -30.67 2.37 -9.42
CA ILE A 225 -30.04 1.05 -9.39
C ILE A 225 -31.14 0.00 -9.47
N ARG A 226 -31.10 -0.87 -10.48
CA ARG A 226 -32.12 -1.91 -10.74
C ARG A 226 -32.04 -3.12 -9.81
N HIS A 227 -31.40 -2.95 -8.65
CA HIS A 227 -31.17 -4.00 -7.65
C HIS A 227 -31.44 -3.46 -6.24
N GLN A 228 -31.74 -4.35 -5.31
CA GLN A 228 -32.01 -3.98 -3.92
C GLN A 228 -30.71 -3.66 -3.18
N LEU A 229 -30.57 -2.42 -2.72
CA LEU A 229 -29.45 -2.03 -1.85
C LEU A 229 -29.77 -2.33 -0.38
N LEU A 230 -28.76 -2.72 0.39
CA LEU A 230 -28.92 -3.17 1.79
C LEU A 230 -28.33 -2.18 2.79
N GLY A 231 -27.01 -2.05 2.82
CA GLY A 231 -26.27 -1.23 3.78
C GLY A 231 -25.66 0.01 3.15
N MET A 232 -25.39 1.03 3.97
CA MET A 232 -24.81 2.28 3.51
C MET A 232 -23.95 2.96 4.59
N SER A 233 -22.77 3.45 4.19
CA SER A 233 -21.92 4.30 5.02
C SER A 233 -21.25 5.38 4.18
N LEU A 234 -21.01 6.55 4.76
CA LEU A 234 -20.37 7.68 4.10
C LEU A 234 -19.07 8.09 4.80
N PHE A 235 -18.06 8.42 4.00
CA PHE A 235 -16.81 9.00 4.47
C PHE A 235 -16.17 9.88 3.39
N ALA A 236 -15.79 11.11 3.76
CA ALA A 236 -15.29 12.13 2.83
C ALA A 236 -16.25 12.34 1.63
N GLU A 237 -15.77 12.22 0.40
CA GLU A 237 -16.58 12.30 -0.82
C GLU A 237 -17.16 10.96 -1.27
N HIS A 238 -16.92 9.89 -0.51
CA HIS A 238 -17.25 8.53 -0.90
C HIS A 238 -18.46 7.99 -0.14
N LEU A 239 -19.30 7.31 -0.89
CA LEU A 239 -20.46 6.56 -0.46
C LEU A 239 -20.16 5.07 -0.67
N TYR A 240 -20.32 4.29 0.39
CA TYR A 240 -20.12 2.84 0.38
C TYR A 240 -21.46 2.16 0.59
N TYR A 241 -21.87 1.31 -0.34
CA TYR A 241 -23.14 0.59 -0.26
C TYR A 241 -23.01 -0.86 -0.72
N SER A 242 -23.83 -1.75 -0.16
CA SER A 242 -23.94 -3.13 -0.62
C SER A 242 -25.15 -3.36 -1.50
N ASP A 243 -24.97 -4.21 -2.49
CA ASP A 243 -26.01 -4.67 -3.39
C ASP A 243 -26.33 -6.15 -3.14
N LEU A 244 -27.62 -6.45 -3.00
CA LEU A 244 -28.14 -7.80 -2.78
C LEU A 244 -27.79 -8.75 -3.94
N LYS A 245 -27.82 -8.28 -5.19
CA LYS A 245 -27.67 -9.14 -6.36
C LYS A 245 -26.21 -9.49 -6.64
N SER A 246 -25.32 -8.50 -6.60
CA SER A 246 -23.89 -8.71 -6.84
C SER A 246 -23.16 -9.29 -5.61
N GLY A 247 -23.68 -9.09 -4.40
CA GLY A 247 -22.98 -9.46 -3.17
C GLY A 247 -21.70 -8.64 -2.93
N MET A 248 -21.52 -7.55 -3.68
CA MET A 248 -20.32 -6.70 -3.64
C MET A 248 -20.57 -5.43 -2.81
N ILE A 249 -19.48 -4.85 -2.32
CA ILE A 249 -19.47 -3.51 -1.73
C ILE A 249 -19.01 -2.54 -2.82
N TRP A 250 -19.81 -1.52 -3.07
CA TRP A 250 -19.58 -0.49 -4.07
C TRP A 250 -19.12 0.79 -3.40
N ARG A 251 -18.05 1.39 -3.92
CA ARG A 251 -17.59 2.74 -3.56
C ARG A 251 -17.93 3.70 -4.69
N ALA A 252 -18.78 4.68 -4.43
CA ALA A 252 -19.18 5.70 -5.40
C ALA A 252 -18.96 7.11 -4.85
N ASN A 253 -18.87 8.12 -5.70
CA ASN A 253 -18.84 9.51 -5.26
C ASN A 253 -20.25 9.95 -4.79
N LYS A 254 -20.34 10.55 -3.60
CA LYS A 254 -21.63 10.89 -2.94
C LYS A 254 -22.42 12.01 -3.64
N TYR A 255 -21.78 12.78 -4.51
CA TYR A 255 -22.40 13.89 -5.26
C TYR A 255 -22.83 13.45 -6.67
N THR A 256 -21.97 12.71 -7.37
CA THR A 256 -22.21 12.32 -8.77
C THR A 256 -22.87 10.95 -8.91
N GLY A 257 -22.68 10.05 -7.94
CA GLY A 257 -23.08 8.65 -8.03
C GLY A 257 -22.23 7.82 -8.99
N SER A 258 -21.08 8.34 -9.46
CA SER A 258 -20.13 7.57 -10.28
C SER A 258 -19.38 6.55 -9.43
N VAL A 259 -19.43 5.29 -9.84
CA VAL A 259 -18.69 4.20 -9.18
C VAL A 259 -17.19 4.40 -9.40
N VAL A 260 -16.43 4.24 -8.31
CA VAL A 260 -14.98 4.40 -8.27
C VAL A 260 -14.30 3.05 -8.08
N VAL A 261 -14.80 2.20 -7.18
CA VAL A 261 -14.22 0.87 -6.87
C VAL A 261 -15.34 -0.14 -6.56
N THR A 262 -15.15 -1.37 -7.01
CA THR A 262 -15.96 -2.54 -6.64
C THR A 262 -15.12 -3.49 -5.78
N ILE A 263 -15.55 -3.74 -4.55
CA ILE A 263 -14.91 -4.69 -3.64
C ILE A 263 -15.67 -6.02 -3.75
N SER A 264 -15.04 -7.00 -4.40
CA SER A 264 -15.58 -8.35 -4.55
C SER A 264 -15.14 -9.22 -3.37
N LEU A 265 -16.10 -9.63 -2.55
CA LEU A 265 -15.91 -10.73 -1.61
C LEU A 265 -16.05 -12.02 -2.45
N LYS A 266 -15.16 -13.02 -2.27
CA LYS A 266 -15.20 -14.33 -2.95
C LYS A 266 -16.65 -14.86 -3.07
N PRO A 267 -17.03 -15.64 -4.10
CA PRO A 267 -18.42 -16.03 -4.36
C PRO A 267 -19.06 -16.65 -3.12
N SER A 268 -19.80 -15.82 -2.40
CA SER A 268 -20.43 -16.15 -1.13
C SER A 268 -21.93 -16.07 -1.31
N PHE A 269 -22.66 -17.05 -0.80
CA PHE A 269 -24.11 -17.10 -0.89
C PHE A 269 -24.84 -15.96 -0.15
N PHE A 270 -24.15 -15.19 0.71
CA PHE A 270 -24.75 -14.15 1.55
C PHE A 270 -24.16 -12.76 1.25
N PRO A 271 -24.98 -11.76 0.90
CA PRO A 271 -24.51 -10.40 0.62
C PRO A 271 -24.25 -9.59 1.91
N PRO A 272 -23.33 -8.60 1.90
CA PRO A 272 -23.10 -7.75 3.06
C PRO A 272 -24.34 -6.93 3.44
N VAL A 273 -24.79 -7.01 4.68
CA VAL A 273 -26.08 -6.41 5.08
C VAL A 273 -25.89 -5.05 5.74
N GLU A 274 -25.00 -4.95 6.73
CA GLU A 274 -24.65 -3.69 7.40
C GLU A 274 -23.20 -3.32 7.11
N ILE A 275 -22.95 -2.03 6.88
CA ILE A 275 -21.64 -1.48 6.54
C ILE A 275 -21.39 -0.24 7.37
N LYS A 276 -20.23 -0.15 8.02
CA LYS A 276 -19.77 0.99 8.81
C LYS A 276 -18.32 1.31 8.47
N ILE A 277 -18.00 2.58 8.23
CA ILE A 277 -16.62 3.04 8.10
C ILE A 277 -16.11 3.45 9.46
N VAL A 278 -14.94 2.92 9.84
CA VAL A 278 -14.26 3.22 11.09
C VAL A 278 -13.17 4.25 10.83
N HIS A 279 -13.31 5.43 11.42
CA HIS A 279 -12.35 6.51 11.36
C HIS A 279 -12.62 7.53 12.50
N PRO A 280 -11.60 8.20 13.09
CA PRO A 280 -11.80 9.21 14.13
C PRO A 280 -12.85 10.28 13.76
N PHE A 281 -12.83 10.74 12.50
CA PHE A 281 -13.79 11.75 12.00
C PHE A 281 -15.25 11.28 11.89
N LYS A 282 -15.55 9.99 12.02
CA LYS A 282 -16.94 9.51 12.11
C LYS A 282 -17.53 9.65 13.50
N GLN A 283 -16.67 9.87 14.51
CA GLN A 283 -17.05 10.10 15.89
C GLN A 283 -16.22 11.27 16.47
N PRO A 284 -16.39 12.49 15.93
CA PRO A 284 -15.63 13.66 16.38
C PRO A 284 -15.95 13.97 17.85
N GLU A 285 -14.94 14.37 18.62
CA GLU A 285 -15.14 14.88 19.97
C GLU A 285 -15.33 16.40 19.96
N GLN A 286 -16.44 16.88 20.51
CA GLN A 286 -16.70 18.31 20.67
C GLN A 286 -15.74 18.93 21.71
N GLY A 287 -15.09 20.03 21.35
CA GLY A 287 -14.17 20.76 22.23
C GLY A 287 -14.90 21.74 23.16
N ILE A 288 -15.21 21.35 24.39
CA ILE A 288 -15.64 22.28 25.44
C ILE A 288 -14.46 23.22 25.75
N CYS A 289 -14.62 24.52 25.54
CA CYS A 289 -13.62 25.53 25.90
C CYS A 289 -14.09 26.32 27.10
N ASP A 290 -13.93 25.72 28.28
CA ASP A 290 -14.28 26.36 29.53
C ASP A 290 -13.23 27.43 29.88
N LEU A 291 -13.62 28.70 29.83
CA LEU A 291 -12.74 29.88 29.97
C LEU A 291 -12.11 30.07 31.36
N ASN A 292 -12.34 29.13 32.30
CA ASN A 292 -12.04 29.26 33.71
C ASN A 292 -11.14 28.15 34.31
N ARG A 293 -10.65 27.17 33.53
CA ARG A 293 -9.75 26.12 34.07
C ARG A 293 -8.52 25.81 33.22
N GLU A 294 -7.43 25.45 33.90
CA GLU A 294 -6.05 25.21 33.43
C GLU A 294 -5.84 24.05 32.42
N LYS A 295 -6.87 23.59 31.70
CA LYS A 295 -6.76 22.52 30.69
C LYS A 295 -7.27 22.96 29.31
N CYS A 296 -6.60 23.92 28.67
CA CYS A 296 -6.74 24.12 27.22
C CYS A 296 -5.94 23.00 26.49
N ARG A 297 -6.46 21.78 26.38
CA ARG A 297 -5.82 20.66 25.63
C ARG A 297 -6.75 20.15 24.51
N ARG A 298 -7.02 20.93 23.45
CA ARG A 298 -7.73 20.47 22.23
C ARG A 298 -7.31 21.28 20.98
N ARG A 299 -7.40 20.69 19.77
CA ARG A 299 -6.98 21.32 18.48
C ARG A 299 -7.68 22.66 18.15
N ILE A 300 -8.89 22.89 18.68
CA ILE A 300 -9.78 24.02 18.33
C ILE A 300 -9.58 25.27 19.23
N CYS A 301 -9.01 25.11 20.43
CA CYS A 301 -8.80 26.21 21.38
C CYS A 301 -7.34 26.33 21.78
N ARG A 302 -6.79 27.54 21.64
CA ARG A 302 -5.38 27.85 21.96
C ARG A 302 -5.29 28.69 23.23
N PRO A 303 -4.30 28.46 24.11
CA PRO A 303 -4.04 29.33 25.23
C PRO A 303 -3.54 30.70 24.74
N ASP A 304 -4.07 31.79 25.29
CA ASP A 304 -3.61 33.14 24.98
C ASP A 304 -2.48 33.56 25.92
N SER A 305 -1.32 33.90 25.36
CA SER A 305 -0.05 34.10 26.10
C SER A 305 -0.04 35.34 26.98
N ARG A 306 -1.01 36.25 26.82
CA ARG A 306 -1.11 37.49 27.61
C ARG A 306 -2.09 37.40 28.75
N THR A 307 -3.11 36.54 28.65
CA THR A 307 -4.27 36.56 29.56
C THR A 307 -4.47 35.27 30.32
N HIS A 308 -3.73 34.19 30.03
CA HIS A 308 -3.92 32.84 30.60
C HIS A 308 -5.35 32.29 30.40
N ARG A 309 -6.10 32.82 29.42
CA ARG A 309 -7.44 32.36 29.03
C ARG A 309 -7.38 31.65 27.68
N CYS A 310 -8.26 30.69 27.42
CA CYS A 310 -8.35 30.04 26.10
C CYS A 310 -9.00 31.00 25.08
N LYS A 311 -8.52 31.04 23.84
CA LYS A 311 -9.14 31.71 22.68
C LYS A 311 -9.41 30.73 21.53
N CYS A 312 -10.40 31.03 20.70
CA CYS A 312 -10.67 30.24 19.49
C CYS A 312 -9.51 30.34 18.51
N SER A 313 -9.23 29.24 17.80
CA SER A 313 -8.30 29.22 16.67
C SER A 313 -8.81 30.07 15.51
N SER A 314 -7.91 30.52 14.62
CA SER A 314 -8.27 31.25 13.40
C SER A 314 -9.29 30.48 12.55
N GLY A 315 -10.28 31.18 11.98
CA GLY A 315 -11.40 30.56 11.25
C GLY A 315 -12.61 30.20 12.12
N PHE A 316 -12.51 30.39 13.45
CA PHE A 316 -13.61 30.15 14.38
C PHE A 316 -13.91 31.40 15.19
N ILE A 317 -15.18 31.66 15.45
CA ILE A 317 -15.66 32.75 16.28
C ILE A 317 -16.25 32.22 17.59
N LEU A 318 -16.09 32.99 18.67
CA LEU A 318 -16.69 32.62 19.95
C LEU A 318 -18.21 32.74 19.84
N SER A 319 -18.92 31.66 20.17
CA SER A 319 -20.38 31.63 20.20
C SER A 319 -20.95 32.76 21.07
N ARG A 320 -22.19 33.18 20.80
CA ARG A 320 -22.92 34.23 21.56
C ARG A 320 -22.90 33.99 23.07
N ASN A 321 -22.85 32.73 23.50
CA ASN A 321 -22.86 32.32 24.91
C ASN A 321 -21.45 32.25 25.54
N LYS A 322 -20.38 32.59 24.79
CA LYS A 322 -18.98 32.61 25.22
C LYS A 322 -18.40 31.29 25.74
N GLN A 323 -19.00 30.15 25.39
CA GLN A 323 -18.62 28.83 25.91
C GLN A 323 -18.00 27.88 24.88
N PHE A 324 -18.21 28.12 23.59
CA PHE A 324 -17.70 27.27 22.50
C PHE A 324 -17.31 28.11 21.29
N CYS A 325 -16.50 27.53 20.41
CA CYS A 325 -16.03 28.14 19.17
C CYS A 325 -16.86 27.58 18.01
N GLU A 326 -17.53 28.47 17.28
CA GLU A 326 -18.31 28.18 16.09
C GLU A 326 -17.48 28.47 14.85
N ASP A 327 -17.67 27.67 13.80
CA ASP A 327 -17.06 27.90 12.51
C ASP A 327 -17.58 29.21 11.86
N ILE A 328 -16.69 29.95 11.22
CA ILE A 328 -17.08 31.15 10.46
C ILE A 328 -17.47 30.68 9.05
N ASN A 329 -18.76 30.78 8.69
CA ASN A 329 -19.17 30.47 7.32
C ASN A 329 -18.83 31.62 6.36
N GLU A 330 -17.64 31.58 5.72
CA GLU A 330 -17.20 32.66 4.83
C GLU A 330 -18.02 32.72 3.53
N CYS A 331 -18.56 31.59 3.06
CA CYS A 331 -19.40 31.55 1.86
C CYS A 331 -20.75 32.27 2.04
N GLY A 332 -21.23 32.39 3.28
CA GLY A 332 -22.47 33.11 3.60
C GLY A 332 -22.40 34.62 3.40
N PHE A 333 -21.20 35.19 3.34
CA PHE A 333 -20.98 36.63 3.16
C PHE A 333 -20.44 36.92 1.75
N TRP A 334 -21.36 37.13 0.79
CA TRP A 334 -21.05 37.52 -0.60
C TRP A 334 -20.08 36.54 -1.31
N ASN A 335 -20.27 35.24 -1.12
CA ASN A 335 -19.41 34.16 -1.65
C ASN A 335 -17.91 34.35 -1.33
N HIS A 336 -17.58 35.22 -0.36
CA HIS A 336 -16.23 35.73 -0.09
C HIS A 336 -15.38 36.08 -1.36
N GLY A 337 -16.06 36.51 -2.42
CA GLY A 337 -15.46 36.84 -3.73
C GLY A 337 -15.39 35.70 -4.76
N CYS A 338 -15.98 34.52 -4.54
CA CYS A 338 -16.12 33.48 -5.57
C CYS A 338 -17.20 33.84 -6.62
N THR A 339 -16.90 33.64 -7.91
CA THR A 339 -17.81 33.95 -9.03
C THR A 339 -18.92 32.93 -9.25
N LEU A 340 -18.63 31.63 -9.37
CA LEU A 340 -19.64 30.60 -9.68
C LEU A 340 -19.91 29.59 -8.55
N GLY A 341 -18.95 29.26 -7.68
CA GLY A 341 -19.15 28.30 -6.59
C GLY A 341 -18.25 28.55 -5.37
N CYS A 342 -18.79 28.34 -4.16
CA CYS A 342 -18.11 28.48 -2.86
C CYS A 342 -18.54 27.33 -1.94
N VAL A 343 -17.57 26.71 -1.26
CA VAL A 343 -17.78 25.64 -0.28
C VAL A 343 -17.10 26.02 1.05
N ASN A 344 -17.88 25.99 2.14
CA ASN A 344 -17.41 26.30 3.49
C ASN A 344 -16.87 25.03 4.17
N ILE A 345 -15.76 25.13 4.89
CA ILE A 345 -15.17 24.04 5.68
C ILE A 345 -14.82 24.53 7.10
N PRO A 346 -14.80 23.67 8.13
CA PRO A 346 -14.47 24.12 9.48
C PRO A 346 -13.10 24.82 9.59
N GLY A 347 -13.11 26.13 9.80
CA GLY A 347 -11.98 27.03 9.92
C GLY A 347 -11.54 27.74 8.63
N SER A 348 -12.22 27.55 7.48
CA SER A 348 -11.85 28.12 6.16
C SER A 348 -12.94 27.94 5.06
N TYR A 349 -12.68 28.37 3.83
CA TYR A 349 -13.53 28.12 2.65
C TYR A 349 -12.70 27.90 1.37
N TYR A 350 -13.32 27.41 0.28
CA TYR A 350 -12.71 27.37 -1.06
C TYR A 350 -13.76 27.53 -2.19
N CYS A 351 -13.34 28.05 -3.35
CA CYS A 351 -14.22 28.25 -4.51
C CYS A 351 -14.20 27.02 -5.45
N THR A 352 -15.31 26.75 -6.14
CA THR A 352 -15.48 25.63 -7.08
C THR A 352 -16.13 26.08 -8.40
N CYS A 353 -15.90 25.35 -9.49
CA CYS A 353 -16.50 25.63 -10.81
C CYS A 353 -17.33 24.45 -11.35
N PRO A 354 -18.44 24.71 -12.06
CA PRO A 354 -19.26 23.67 -12.70
C PRO A 354 -18.57 23.04 -13.93
N ARG A 355 -19.05 21.86 -14.36
CA ARG A 355 -18.52 21.14 -15.54
C ARG A 355 -18.50 22.04 -16.78
N GLY A 356 -17.36 22.08 -17.47
CA GLY A 356 -17.13 22.98 -18.62
C GLY A 356 -16.41 24.29 -18.27
N PHE A 357 -16.18 24.56 -16.98
CA PHE A 357 -15.49 25.74 -16.49
C PHE A 357 -14.29 25.37 -15.59
N VAL A 358 -13.23 26.18 -15.63
CA VAL A 358 -12.00 26.02 -14.83
C VAL A 358 -11.82 27.25 -13.93
N LEU A 359 -11.43 27.02 -12.67
CA LEU A 359 -11.15 28.08 -11.70
C LEU A 359 -9.82 28.76 -12.03
N LEU A 360 -9.83 30.07 -12.20
CA LEU A 360 -8.67 30.88 -12.52
C LEU A 360 -7.72 31.02 -11.31
N PRO A 361 -6.45 31.43 -11.53
CA PRO A 361 -5.43 31.52 -10.48
C PRO A 361 -5.76 32.46 -9.32
N ASP A 362 -6.73 33.36 -9.49
CA ASP A 362 -7.25 34.22 -8.43
C ASP A 362 -8.06 33.45 -7.37
N ARG A 363 -8.24 32.12 -7.56
CA ARG A 363 -9.02 31.20 -6.73
C ARG A 363 -10.46 31.64 -6.53
N LYS A 364 -10.98 32.47 -7.44
CA LYS A 364 -12.27 33.15 -7.29
C LYS A 364 -13.07 33.17 -8.58
N THR A 365 -12.44 33.28 -9.75
CA THR A 365 -13.12 33.45 -11.04
C THR A 365 -13.20 32.14 -11.83
N CYS A 366 -14.36 31.74 -12.36
CA CYS A 366 -14.52 30.54 -13.21
C CYS A 366 -14.64 30.91 -14.71
N HIS A 367 -13.99 30.16 -15.61
CA HIS A 367 -13.95 30.44 -17.05
C HIS A 367 -14.18 29.19 -17.93
N GLU A 368 -14.86 29.32 -19.07
CA GLU A 368 -15.25 28.23 -19.99
C GLU A 368 -14.05 27.61 -20.76
N LEU A 369 -14.10 26.29 -21.02
CA LEU A 369 -13.04 25.47 -21.64
C LEU A 369 -13.02 25.56 -23.19
N ILE A 370 -11.92 26.08 -23.77
CA ILE A 370 -11.55 25.95 -25.20
C ILE A 370 -10.12 25.38 -25.28
N THR A 371 -9.93 24.28 -26.02
CA THR A 371 -8.65 23.54 -26.12
C THR A 371 -7.60 24.29 -26.96
N CYS A 372 -6.35 24.33 -26.49
CA CYS A 372 -5.21 24.91 -27.22
C CYS A 372 -4.73 23.99 -28.35
N THR A 373 -4.36 24.54 -29.52
CA THR A 373 -3.64 23.81 -30.58
C THR A 373 -2.17 23.60 -30.22
N SER A 374 -1.66 22.41 -30.54
CA SER A 374 -0.61 21.69 -29.81
C SER A 374 0.85 22.03 -30.12
N ASN A 375 1.19 23.23 -30.60
CA ASN A 375 2.61 23.60 -30.73
C ASN A 375 2.88 24.97 -30.09
N ASP A 376 3.62 24.90 -28.96
CA ASP A 376 4.43 25.97 -28.37
C ASP A 376 3.81 26.89 -27.28
N THR A 377 3.08 26.34 -26.30
CA THR A 377 2.60 27.12 -25.14
C THR A 377 3.44 26.98 -23.85
N GLY A 378 4.34 25.99 -23.74
CA GLY A 378 5.28 25.86 -22.62
C GLY A 378 4.65 25.68 -21.23
N CYS A 379 3.40 25.22 -21.14
CA CYS A 379 2.72 24.91 -19.87
C CYS A 379 3.21 23.57 -19.29
N SER A 380 3.42 23.47 -17.97
CA SER A 380 3.88 22.23 -17.33
C SER A 380 2.81 21.15 -17.16
N HIS A 381 1.52 21.51 -17.32
CA HIS A 381 0.41 20.58 -17.16
C HIS A 381 -0.72 20.81 -18.17
N GLY A 382 -1.60 21.80 -17.96
CA GLY A 382 -2.73 22.09 -18.86
C GLY A 382 -2.67 23.49 -19.49
N CYS A 383 -3.26 23.66 -20.67
CA CYS A 383 -3.38 24.94 -21.41
C CYS A 383 -4.84 25.24 -21.76
N LEU A 384 -5.25 26.51 -21.63
CA LEU A 384 -6.55 27.03 -22.03
C LEU A 384 -6.38 28.28 -22.93
N GLN A 385 -7.06 28.32 -24.08
CA GLN A 385 -6.98 29.46 -25.00
C GLN A 385 -8.01 30.53 -24.60
N THR A 386 -7.57 31.73 -24.20
CA THR A 386 -8.45 32.86 -23.90
C THR A 386 -8.42 33.93 -25.01
N SER A 387 -9.39 34.84 -25.02
CA SER A 387 -9.43 35.99 -25.95
C SER A 387 -8.25 36.96 -25.80
N LYS A 388 -7.48 36.85 -24.70
CA LYS A 388 -6.25 37.61 -24.43
C LYS A 388 -4.97 36.79 -24.61
N GLY A 389 -5.05 35.52 -25.00
CA GLY A 389 -3.91 34.60 -25.18
C GLY A 389 -4.05 33.26 -24.44
N ALA A 390 -3.09 32.35 -24.64
CA ALA A 390 -3.06 31.05 -23.97
C ALA A 390 -2.68 31.20 -22.47
N VAL A 391 -3.42 30.53 -21.58
CA VAL A 391 -3.24 30.55 -20.12
C VAL A 391 -3.06 29.13 -19.62
N CYS A 392 -2.02 28.87 -18.81
CA CYS A 392 -1.75 27.56 -18.24
C CYS A 392 -2.54 27.32 -16.95
N PHE A 393 -2.93 26.07 -16.68
CA PHE A 393 -3.59 25.68 -15.42
C PHE A 393 -2.98 24.40 -14.83
N CYS A 394 -3.19 24.23 -13.52
CA CYS A 394 -2.57 23.18 -12.72
C CYS A 394 -3.60 22.18 -12.17
N PRO A 395 -3.22 20.92 -11.91
CA PRO A 395 -4.10 19.91 -11.35
C PRO A 395 -4.53 20.28 -9.91
N GLU A 396 -5.66 19.73 -9.45
CA GLU A 396 -6.19 19.98 -8.11
C GLU A 396 -5.12 19.72 -7.04
N GLY A 397 -4.93 20.67 -6.12
CA GLY A 397 -3.88 20.61 -5.09
C GLY A 397 -2.52 21.19 -5.50
N SER A 398 -2.42 21.85 -6.66
CA SER A 398 -1.21 22.55 -7.09
C SER A 398 -1.50 23.97 -7.61
N VAL A 399 -0.48 24.82 -7.60
CA VAL A 399 -0.53 26.27 -7.88
C VAL A 399 0.40 26.62 -9.00
N LEU A 400 -0.06 27.48 -9.91
CA LEU A 400 0.74 28.05 -10.98
C LEU A 400 1.77 29.02 -10.39
N LYS A 401 3.05 28.88 -10.77
CA LYS A 401 4.14 29.78 -10.41
C LYS A 401 3.94 31.16 -11.04
N GLU A 402 4.69 32.14 -10.55
CA GLU A 402 4.71 33.52 -11.08
C GLU A 402 5.06 33.61 -12.57
N ASP A 403 5.67 32.55 -13.13
CA ASP A 403 5.97 32.43 -14.56
C ASP A 403 4.72 32.20 -15.44
N GLY A 404 3.56 31.97 -14.83
CA GLY A 404 2.29 31.73 -15.52
C GLY A 404 2.26 30.42 -16.32
N LYS A 405 3.23 29.52 -16.11
CA LYS A 405 3.44 28.32 -16.94
C LYS A 405 3.68 27.05 -16.14
N THR A 406 4.39 27.09 -15.02
CA THR A 406 4.74 25.90 -14.25
C THR A 406 3.89 25.70 -13.00
N CYS A 407 3.58 24.45 -12.67
CA CYS A 407 2.76 24.07 -11.52
C CYS A 407 3.62 23.60 -10.34
N THR A 408 3.21 23.94 -9.12
CA THR A 408 3.87 23.58 -7.85
C THR A 408 2.86 23.16 -6.77
N GLY A 409 3.11 22.07 -6.06
CA GLY A 409 2.22 21.45 -5.08
C GLY A 409 2.36 19.93 -5.04
N CYS A 410 1.71 19.24 -4.11
CA CYS A 410 1.93 17.78 -3.98
C CYS A 410 1.50 16.96 -5.20
N THR A 411 0.53 17.47 -5.97
CA THR A 411 0.03 16.85 -7.20
C THR A 411 0.73 17.35 -8.47
N SER A 412 1.65 18.31 -8.37
CA SER A 412 2.43 18.75 -9.53
C SER A 412 3.63 17.82 -9.81
N PRO A 413 4.19 17.87 -11.03
CA PRO A 413 5.30 16.99 -11.43
C PRO A 413 6.58 17.10 -10.58
N ASP A 414 6.71 18.17 -9.79
CA ASP A 414 7.83 18.42 -8.86
C ASP A 414 7.54 17.94 -7.42
N ASN A 415 6.37 17.36 -7.14
CA ASN A 415 5.92 16.88 -5.82
C ASN A 415 6.03 17.97 -4.74
N GLY A 416 5.70 19.21 -5.10
CA GLY A 416 5.82 20.38 -4.21
C GLY A 416 7.27 20.76 -3.88
N GLY A 417 8.24 20.17 -4.58
CA GLY A 417 9.65 20.23 -4.21
C GLY A 417 9.99 19.35 -2.99
N CYS A 418 9.10 18.47 -2.54
CA CYS A 418 9.38 17.47 -1.50
C CYS A 418 10.06 16.25 -2.11
N SER A 419 11.22 15.85 -1.61
CA SER A 419 12.00 14.70 -2.08
C SER A 419 11.18 13.41 -2.18
N GLN A 420 10.47 13.08 -1.09
CA GLN A 420 9.75 11.83 -0.90
C GLN A 420 8.25 12.08 -0.70
N ILE A 421 7.82 12.35 0.53
CA ILE A 421 6.39 12.49 0.87
C ILE A 421 6.02 13.97 0.84
N CYS A 422 4.95 14.32 0.13
CA CYS A 422 4.36 15.65 0.16
C CYS A 422 2.95 15.57 0.75
N SER A 423 2.76 16.23 1.90
CA SER A 423 1.48 16.32 2.58
C SER A 423 0.87 17.69 2.35
N SER A 424 -0.27 17.73 1.65
CA SER A 424 -0.98 18.99 1.40
C SER A 424 -1.63 19.50 2.68
N LEU A 425 -1.27 20.71 3.13
CA LEU A 425 -1.87 21.38 4.28
C LEU A 425 -2.95 22.39 3.87
N SER A 426 -2.81 22.97 2.67
CA SER A 426 -3.78 23.85 2.02
C SER A 426 -3.51 23.85 0.50
N PRO A 427 -4.38 24.41 -0.36
CA PRO A 427 -4.17 24.39 -1.81
C PRO A 427 -2.92 25.17 -2.26
N SER A 428 -2.26 25.93 -1.38
CA SER A 428 -1.01 26.67 -1.63
C SER A 428 0.12 26.35 -0.65
N SER A 429 -0.11 25.48 0.33
CA SER A 429 0.92 25.13 1.32
C SER A 429 0.95 23.63 1.56
N TRP A 430 2.14 23.08 1.57
CA TRP A 430 2.37 21.67 1.82
C TRP A 430 3.64 21.51 2.65
N GLU A 431 3.74 20.38 3.34
CA GLU A 431 4.92 20.01 4.09
C GLU A 431 5.51 18.72 3.53
N CYS A 432 6.83 18.59 3.66
CA CYS A 432 7.54 17.41 3.21
C CYS A 432 7.84 16.50 4.38
N ALA A 433 7.62 15.22 4.19
CA ALA A 433 8.00 14.16 5.12
C ALA A 433 8.91 13.14 4.42
N CYS A 434 9.58 12.33 5.22
CA CYS A 434 10.50 11.31 4.74
C CYS A 434 10.00 9.92 5.10
N PHE A 435 10.33 8.95 4.25
CA PHE A 435 10.09 7.54 4.55
C PHE A 435 10.94 7.07 5.74
N PRO A 436 10.53 5.99 6.43
CA PRO A 436 11.32 5.39 7.50
C PRO A 436 12.76 5.08 7.03
N GLY A 437 13.75 5.40 7.87
CA GLY A 437 15.17 5.33 7.50
C GLY A 437 15.72 6.60 6.85
N TYR A 438 14.91 7.63 6.57
CA TYR A 438 15.37 8.91 6.06
C TYR A 438 15.11 10.06 7.06
N LYS A 439 15.94 11.10 6.99
CA LYS A 439 15.83 12.30 7.82
C LYS A 439 15.59 13.55 6.97
N LEU A 440 14.61 14.34 7.38
CA LEU A 440 14.29 15.60 6.74
C LEU A 440 15.42 16.62 7.00
N GLN A 441 15.93 17.20 5.93
CA GLN A 441 16.97 18.21 5.95
C GLN A 441 16.46 19.55 6.51
N ARG A 442 17.40 20.45 6.83
CA ARG A 442 17.07 21.78 7.40
C ARG A 442 16.19 22.63 6.47
N ASP A 443 16.25 22.36 5.17
CA ASP A 443 15.42 23.00 4.15
C ASP A 443 13.93 22.57 4.19
N ARG A 444 13.59 21.56 5.02
CA ARG A 444 12.25 20.97 5.14
C ARG A 444 11.70 20.42 3.82
N LYS A 445 12.57 20.06 2.88
CA LYS A 445 12.19 19.58 1.55
C LYS A 445 12.91 18.31 1.14
N HIS A 446 14.21 18.21 1.44
CA HIS A 446 15.03 17.08 1.02
C HIS A 446 15.13 16.04 2.15
N CYS A 447 15.21 14.78 1.75
CA CYS A 447 15.30 13.64 2.68
C CYS A 447 16.61 12.92 2.40
N THR A 448 17.45 12.78 3.43
CA THR A 448 18.71 12.05 3.33
C THR A 448 18.65 10.77 4.12
N ALA A 449 19.25 9.71 3.59
CA ALA A 449 19.32 8.41 4.24
C ALA A 449 20.02 8.51 5.61
N LEU A 450 19.47 7.81 6.60
CA LEU A 450 20.11 7.53 7.88
C LEU A 450 20.97 6.28 7.74
N GLY A 451 22.11 6.25 8.43
CA GLY A 451 23.00 5.09 8.44
C GLY A 451 24.41 5.43 7.95
N PRO A 452 25.14 4.45 7.39
CA PRO A 452 26.48 4.67 6.86
C PRO A 452 26.45 5.65 5.68
N LYS A 453 27.57 6.33 5.42
CA LYS A 453 27.66 7.24 4.27
C LYS A 453 27.51 6.44 2.96
N PRO A 454 26.56 6.79 2.09
CA PRO A 454 26.38 6.11 0.81
C PRO A 454 27.50 6.48 -0.17
N PHE A 455 27.85 5.54 -1.05
CA PHE A 455 28.84 5.74 -2.10
C PHE A 455 28.47 4.98 -3.38
N LEU A 456 29.12 5.33 -4.48
CA LEU A 456 28.99 4.64 -5.76
C LEU A 456 30.13 3.65 -5.92
N LEU A 457 29.80 2.42 -6.29
CA LEU A 457 30.74 1.46 -6.81
C LEU A 457 30.53 1.33 -8.31
N PHE A 458 31.60 1.36 -9.10
CA PHE A 458 31.48 1.29 -10.55
C PHE A 458 32.63 0.53 -11.20
N ALA A 459 32.32 -0.15 -12.30
CA ALA A 459 33.31 -0.79 -13.15
C ALA A 459 33.92 0.25 -14.10
N ASN A 460 35.24 0.31 -14.17
CA ASN A 460 35.98 1.27 -14.98
C ASN A 460 36.81 0.56 -16.07
N GLY A 461 36.24 -0.52 -16.61
CA GLY A 461 36.86 -1.35 -17.63
C GLY A 461 37.84 -2.37 -17.05
N GLN A 462 38.95 -1.91 -16.47
CA GLN A 462 40.03 -2.78 -15.96
C GLN A 462 40.08 -2.91 -14.43
N ASP A 463 39.34 -2.07 -13.72
CA ASP A 463 39.25 -2.06 -12.26
C ASP A 463 37.83 -1.76 -11.80
N ILE A 464 37.57 -2.03 -10.52
CA ILE A 464 36.33 -1.65 -9.84
C ILE A 464 36.70 -0.59 -8.81
N ARG A 465 36.06 0.57 -8.89
CA ARG A 465 36.38 1.75 -8.08
C ARG A 465 35.18 2.17 -7.24
N GLN A 466 35.48 2.79 -6.11
CA GLN A 466 34.50 3.48 -5.28
C GLN A 466 34.71 4.99 -5.33
N ILE A 467 33.61 5.74 -5.19
CA ILE A 467 33.61 7.20 -5.12
C ILE A 467 32.41 7.68 -4.29
N SER A 468 32.61 8.68 -3.43
CA SER A 468 31.50 9.33 -2.73
C SER A 468 30.61 10.13 -3.70
N PHE A 469 29.39 10.44 -3.28
CA PHE A 469 28.46 11.25 -4.07
C PHE A 469 28.94 12.68 -4.38
N ASP A 470 29.84 13.21 -3.56
CA ASP A 470 30.47 14.53 -3.75
C ASP A 470 31.75 14.47 -4.62
N GLY A 471 32.16 13.29 -5.05
CA GLY A 471 33.38 13.06 -5.83
C GLY A 471 34.65 12.90 -5.00
N THR A 472 34.53 12.88 -3.67
CA THR A 472 35.59 12.55 -2.71
C THR A 472 35.75 11.03 -2.56
N ASP A 473 36.75 10.60 -1.77
CA ASP A 473 37.03 9.18 -1.47
C ASP A 473 37.13 8.30 -2.72
N TYR A 474 37.80 8.82 -3.74
CA TYR A 474 38.06 8.13 -5.00
C TYR A 474 39.17 7.10 -4.82
N THR A 475 38.81 5.85 -4.61
CA THR A 475 39.78 4.75 -4.45
C THR A 475 39.44 3.57 -5.34
N SER A 476 40.47 2.82 -5.70
CA SER A 476 40.28 1.53 -6.35
C SER A 476 40.01 0.48 -5.28
N LEU A 477 38.98 -0.34 -5.51
CA LEU A 477 38.63 -1.47 -4.65
C LEU A 477 39.34 -2.74 -5.12
N LEU A 478 39.35 -2.94 -6.44
CA LEU A 478 40.04 -4.05 -7.07
C LEU A 478 40.88 -3.51 -8.23
N ASP A 479 42.18 -3.33 -7.94
CA ASP A 479 43.17 -2.64 -8.79
C ASP A 479 43.42 -3.30 -10.15
N TRP A 480 43.08 -4.59 -10.30
CA TRP A 480 43.30 -5.32 -11.52
C TRP A 480 42.22 -6.37 -11.78
N GLN A 481 41.56 -6.24 -12.92
CA GLN A 481 40.67 -7.24 -13.50
C GLN A 481 41.28 -7.83 -14.75
N MET A 482 41.31 -9.16 -14.80
CA MET A 482 41.60 -9.85 -16.06
C MET A 482 40.38 -9.67 -16.99
N GLY A 483 40.50 -8.81 -18.00
CA GLY A 483 39.42 -8.52 -18.95
C GLY A 483 38.51 -7.36 -18.56
N VAL A 484 37.44 -7.14 -19.35
CA VAL A 484 36.54 -5.98 -19.19
C VAL A 484 35.32 -6.36 -18.35
N VAL A 485 35.13 -5.64 -17.24
CA VAL A 485 33.92 -5.73 -16.40
C VAL A 485 32.88 -4.73 -16.92
N LEU A 486 31.75 -5.25 -17.41
CA LEU A 486 30.64 -4.42 -17.92
C LEU A 486 29.41 -4.47 -17.02
N ALA A 487 29.23 -5.53 -16.24
CA ALA A 487 28.10 -5.73 -15.34
C ALA A 487 28.60 -5.82 -13.89
N LEU A 488 27.89 -5.15 -12.98
CA LEU A 488 28.22 -5.04 -11.57
C LEU A 488 26.91 -4.82 -10.79
N ASP A 489 26.73 -5.53 -9.68
CA ASP A 489 25.67 -5.26 -8.70
C ASP A 489 26.12 -5.71 -7.30
N SER A 490 25.41 -5.32 -6.24
CA SER A 490 25.77 -5.62 -4.85
C SER A 490 24.62 -6.26 -4.07
N ASP A 491 24.97 -7.16 -3.15
CA ASP A 491 24.07 -7.70 -2.15
C ASP A 491 24.26 -7.00 -0.79
N PRO A 492 23.25 -6.25 -0.30
CA PRO A 492 23.34 -5.56 1.00
C PRO A 492 23.24 -6.51 2.20
N VAL A 493 22.84 -7.77 2.02
CA VAL A 493 22.69 -8.74 3.12
C VAL A 493 24.05 -9.35 3.48
N GLU A 494 24.72 -9.98 2.52
CA GLU A 494 26.05 -10.57 2.71
C GLU A 494 27.20 -9.55 2.58
N ASN A 495 26.91 -8.30 2.21
CA ASN A 495 27.92 -7.29 1.89
C ASN A 495 28.92 -7.75 0.81
N LYS A 496 28.40 -8.44 -0.21
CA LYS A 496 29.17 -8.95 -1.36
C LYS A 496 28.84 -8.19 -2.65
N ILE A 497 29.83 -8.08 -3.52
CA ILE A 497 29.72 -7.52 -4.87
C ILE A 497 29.75 -8.66 -5.88
N TYR A 498 28.94 -8.55 -6.92
CA TYR A 498 28.85 -9.50 -8.03
C TYR A 498 29.23 -8.77 -9.32
N PHE A 499 30.13 -9.35 -10.11
CA PHE A 499 30.59 -8.73 -11.35
C PHE A 499 30.89 -9.77 -12.42
N ALA A 500 30.62 -9.40 -13.68
CA ALA A 500 30.78 -10.29 -14.81
C ALA A 500 31.95 -9.88 -15.70
N HIS A 501 32.76 -10.86 -16.09
CA HIS A 501 33.87 -10.69 -17.01
C HIS A 501 33.46 -11.10 -18.41
N THR A 502 33.49 -10.16 -19.35
CA THR A 502 33.12 -10.44 -20.76
C THR A 502 34.20 -11.24 -21.49
N ALA A 503 35.47 -10.90 -21.30
CA ALA A 503 36.58 -11.60 -21.95
C ALA A 503 36.83 -13.01 -21.35
N LEU A 504 36.60 -13.17 -20.03
CA LEU A 504 36.84 -14.43 -19.33
C LEU A 504 35.62 -15.34 -19.24
N LYS A 505 34.42 -14.82 -19.59
CA LYS A 505 33.17 -15.58 -19.67
C LYS A 505 32.78 -16.26 -18.35
N TRP A 506 32.85 -15.51 -17.25
CA TRP A 506 32.39 -15.96 -15.94
C TRP A 506 31.82 -14.81 -15.10
N ILE A 507 31.08 -15.16 -14.05
CA ILE A 507 30.61 -14.23 -13.03
C ILE A 507 31.30 -14.57 -11.70
N GLU A 508 31.82 -13.55 -11.04
CA GLU A 508 32.53 -13.64 -9.76
C GLU A 508 31.81 -12.85 -8.68
N ARG A 509 32.08 -13.19 -7.43
CA ARG A 509 31.74 -12.36 -6.27
C ARG A 509 32.92 -12.17 -5.34
N ALA A 510 32.91 -11.06 -4.62
CA ALA A 510 33.89 -10.72 -3.59
C ALA A 510 33.21 -9.92 -2.48
N ASN A 511 33.87 -9.76 -1.34
CA ASN A 511 33.41 -8.85 -0.29
C ASN A 511 33.55 -7.38 -0.72
N LEU A 512 32.83 -6.47 -0.05
CA LEU A 512 32.90 -5.02 -0.32
C LEU A 512 34.28 -4.39 -0.06
N ASP A 513 35.20 -5.10 0.60
CA ASP A 513 36.61 -4.73 0.78
C ASP A 513 37.55 -5.38 -0.26
N GLY A 514 37.00 -6.19 -1.17
CA GLY A 514 37.73 -6.94 -2.19
C GLY A 514 38.27 -8.31 -1.74
N SER A 515 38.06 -8.70 -0.48
CA SER A 515 38.45 -10.01 0.05
C SER A 515 37.51 -11.15 -0.40
N GLU A 516 37.86 -12.41 -0.09
CA GLU A 516 37.06 -13.61 -0.37
C GLU A 516 36.48 -13.70 -1.79
N ARG A 517 37.36 -13.52 -2.77
CA ARG A 517 36.99 -13.58 -4.19
C ARG A 517 36.74 -15.03 -4.61
N GLU A 518 35.60 -15.29 -5.23
CA GLU A 518 35.23 -16.60 -5.75
C GLU A 518 34.48 -16.53 -7.09
N LYS A 519 34.56 -17.62 -7.86
CA LYS A 519 33.87 -17.79 -9.14
C LYS A 519 32.52 -18.45 -8.91
N VAL A 520 31.45 -17.74 -9.23
CA VAL A 520 30.07 -18.19 -8.99
C VAL A 520 29.53 -18.95 -10.18
N ILE A 521 29.69 -18.41 -11.39
CA ILE A 521 29.31 -19.08 -12.64
C ILE A 521 30.52 -19.20 -13.52
N HIS A 522 30.93 -20.44 -13.81
CA HIS A 522 32.00 -20.74 -14.76
C HIS A 522 31.48 -21.64 -15.87
N GLY A 523 31.47 -21.14 -17.11
CA GLY A 523 31.05 -21.90 -18.29
C GLY A 523 29.64 -21.58 -18.78
N ALA A 524 29.44 -21.82 -20.08
CA ALA A 524 28.22 -21.46 -20.80
C ALA A 524 27.80 -20.00 -20.57
N ILE A 525 28.76 -19.07 -20.50
CA ILE A 525 28.53 -17.63 -20.56
C ILE A 525 29.26 -17.13 -21.81
N ASP A 526 28.74 -16.11 -22.49
CA ASP A 526 29.43 -15.48 -23.60
C ASP A 526 29.72 -14.00 -23.34
N THR A 527 28.70 -13.13 -23.36
CA THR A 527 28.89 -11.68 -23.13
C THR A 527 27.85 -11.14 -22.14
N PRO A 528 28.09 -11.29 -20.83
CA PRO A 528 27.22 -10.76 -19.80
C PRO A 528 27.38 -9.24 -19.68
N GLU A 529 26.37 -8.48 -20.11
CA GLU A 529 26.40 -7.00 -20.11
C GLU A 529 25.54 -6.37 -18.98
N GLY A 530 24.72 -7.16 -18.30
CA GLY A 530 23.86 -6.72 -17.20
C GLY A 530 23.75 -7.76 -16.10
N LEU A 531 23.73 -7.31 -14.85
CA LEU A 531 23.59 -8.13 -13.65
C LEU A 531 22.57 -7.49 -12.71
N ALA A 532 21.72 -8.31 -12.10
CA ALA A 532 20.78 -7.89 -11.07
C ALA A 532 20.69 -8.96 -9.96
N VAL A 533 20.95 -8.55 -8.74
CA VAL A 533 20.89 -9.37 -7.52
C VAL A 533 19.53 -9.18 -6.87
N ASP A 534 18.77 -10.26 -6.73
CA ASP A 534 17.56 -10.35 -5.90
C ASP A 534 17.95 -10.63 -4.46
N TRP A 535 18.08 -9.55 -3.69
CA TRP A 535 18.48 -9.59 -2.29
C TRP A 535 17.40 -10.17 -1.37
N ILE A 536 16.13 -10.23 -1.82
CA ILE A 536 15.01 -10.79 -1.06
C ILE A 536 14.91 -12.29 -1.31
N ASN A 537 14.80 -12.71 -2.58
CA ASN A 537 14.65 -14.13 -2.93
C ASN A 537 15.99 -14.87 -3.08
N ARG A 538 17.11 -14.18 -2.82
CA ARG A 538 18.49 -14.70 -2.88
C ARG A 538 18.83 -15.34 -4.24
N LYS A 539 18.49 -14.64 -5.33
CA LYS A 539 18.76 -15.06 -6.71
C LYS A 539 19.64 -14.05 -7.45
N LEU A 540 20.42 -14.54 -8.41
CA LEU A 540 21.23 -13.74 -9.32
C LEU A 540 20.64 -13.83 -10.73
N TYR A 541 20.43 -12.69 -11.38
CA TYR A 541 19.94 -12.58 -12.76
C TYR A 541 21.00 -11.90 -13.64
N TRP A 542 21.15 -12.35 -14.88
CA TRP A 542 22.01 -11.70 -15.85
C TRP A 542 21.48 -11.77 -17.27
N THR A 543 21.80 -10.76 -18.06
CA THR A 543 21.58 -10.73 -19.51
C THR A 543 22.85 -11.17 -20.20
N ASP A 544 22.76 -12.15 -21.09
CA ASP A 544 23.87 -12.57 -21.95
C ASP A 544 23.56 -12.18 -23.39
N ARG A 545 24.29 -11.18 -23.90
CA ARG A 545 24.08 -10.66 -25.24
C ARG A 545 24.51 -11.66 -26.32
N GLY A 546 25.57 -12.42 -26.06
CA GLY A 546 26.16 -13.34 -27.02
C GLY A 546 25.33 -14.61 -27.17
N LYS A 547 24.67 -15.02 -26.07
CA LYS A 547 23.70 -16.11 -26.07
C LYS A 547 22.27 -15.67 -26.38
N VAL A 548 22.00 -14.38 -26.36
CA VAL A 548 20.68 -13.80 -26.61
C VAL A 548 19.64 -14.32 -25.61
N CYS A 549 20.00 -14.36 -24.32
CA CYS A 549 19.13 -14.86 -23.28
C CYS A 549 19.25 -14.08 -21.97
N ILE A 550 18.25 -14.26 -21.11
CA ILE A 550 18.28 -13.85 -19.71
C ILE A 550 18.24 -15.11 -18.86
N GLU A 551 19.20 -15.23 -17.95
CA GLU A 551 19.35 -16.39 -17.09
C GLU A 551 19.33 -16.00 -15.62
N ARG A 552 19.05 -16.99 -14.78
CA ARG A 552 19.01 -16.86 -13.32
C ARG A 552 19.70 -18.03 -12.64
N SER A 553 20.28 -17.79 -11.49
CA SER A 553 20.73 -18.81 -10.54
C SER A 553 20.45 -18.39 -9.09
N ASN A 554 20.78 -19.25 -8.13
CA ASN A 554 21.00 -18.84 -6.75
C ASN A 554 22.24 -17.95 -6.66
N LEU A 555 22.40 -17.22 -5.55
CA LEU A 555 23.57 -16.36 -5.30
C LEU A 555 24.91 -17.12 -5.22
N ASN A 556 24.86 -18.43 -4.99
CA ASN A 556 26.01 -19.35 -5.02
C ASN A 556 26.23 -20.00 -6.41
N GLY A 557 25.44 -19.63 -7.42
CA GLY A 557 25.54 -20.15 -8.78
C GLY A 557 24.78 -21.44 -9.08
N MET A 558 24.18 -22.08 -8.06
CA MET A 558 23.40 -23.30 -8.23
C MET A 558 22.00 -23.02 -8.82
N GLN A 559 21.28 -24.06 -9.24
CA GLN A 559 19.91 -23.97 -9.78
C GLN A 559 19.79 -22.97 -10.95
N ARG A 560 20.73 -23.06 -11.89
CA ARG A 560 20.76 -22.24 -13.09
C ARG A 560 19.56 -22.56 -14.01
N LYS A 561 18.81 -21.54 -14.40
CA LYS A 561 17.63 -21.63 -15.27
C LYS A 561 17.61 -20.47 -16.27
N MET A 562 17.23 -20.77 -17.50
CA MET A 562 16.97 -19.75 -18.53
C MET A 562 15.57 -19.18 -18.29
N VAL A 563 15.46 -17.85 -18.19
CA VAL A 563 14.21 -17.15 -17.87
C VAL A 563 13.55 -16.63 -19.13
N ILE A 564 14.31 -15.97 -20.00
CA ILE A 564 13.83 -15.47 -21.29
C ILE A 564 14.84 -15.89 -22.36
N TRP A 565 14.36 -16.45 -23.47
CA TRP A 565 15.16 -16.81 -24.65
C TRP A 565 14.49 -16.44 -25.98
N GLU A 566 13.18 -16.20 -25.95
CA GLU A 566 12.40 -15.84 -27.13
C GLU A 566 12.28 -14.33 -27.24
N ASP A 567 12.18 -13.84 -28.47
CA ASP A 567 12.04 -12.41 -28.73
C ASP A 567 13.12 -11.60 -28.00
N LEU A 568 14.37 -12.06 -28.03
CA LEU A 568 15.52 -11.29 -27.60
C LEU A 568 16.46 -11.14 -28.79
N SER A 569 17.19 -10.04 -28.83
CA SER A 569 18.21 -9.85 -29.85
C SER A 569 19.54 -9.39 -29.26
N GLN A 570 19.56 -8.31 -28.47
CA GLN A 570 20.75 -7.84 -27.77
C GLN A 570 20.37 -7.30 -26.38
N PRO A 571 20.08 -8.20 -25.42
CA PRO A 571 19.74 -7.80 -24.05
C PRO A 571 20.94 -7.16 -23.34
N ARG A 572 20.71 -6.10 -22.57
CA ARG A 572 21.79 -5.29 -21.96
C ARG A 572 21.52 -4.88 -20.52
N GLY A 573 20.82 -3.78 -20.29
CA GLY A 573 20.48 -3.37 -18.92
C GLY A 573 19.42 -4.29 -18.34
N ILE A 574 19.55 -4.65 -17.07
CA ILE A 574 18.58 -5.46 -16.33
C ILE A 574 18.39 -4.91 -14.93
N ALA A 575 17.15 -4.84 -14.46
CA ALA A 575 16.81 -4.46 -13.11
C ALA A 575 15.63 -5.27 -12.62
N ILE A 576 15.59 -5.53 -11.32
CA ILE A 576 14.53 -6.30 -10.68
C ILE A 576 13.78 -5.43 -9.68
N HIS A 577 12.48 -5.69 -9.55
CA HIS A 577 11.64 -5.12 -8.51
C HIS A 577 11.02 -6.26 -7.67
N PRO A 578 11.69 -6.71 -6.59
CA PRO A 578 11.24 -7.85 -5.80
C PRO A 578 9.81 -7.71 -5.26
N PHE A 579 9.42 -6.52 -4.78
CA PHE A 579 8.07 -6.28 -4.24
C PHE A 579 6.95 -6.34 -5.29
N ALA A 580 7.26 -5.92 -6.52
CA ALA A 580 6.33 -5.98 -7.64
C ALA A 580 6.42 -7.34 -8.37
N LYS A 581 7.33 -8.23 -7.93
CA LYS A 581 7.66 -9.53 -8.54
C LYS A 581 7.93 -9.42 -10.05
N ARG A 582 8.60 -8.35 -10.46
CA ARG A 582 8.86 -8.03 -11.87
C ARG A 582 10.33 -7.87 -12.19
N LEU A 583 10.68 -8.34 -13.38
CA LEU A 583 11.95 -8.14 -14.05
C LEU A 583 11.77 -7.07 -15.14
N PHE A 584 12.79 -6.23 -15.34
CA PHE A 584 12.83 -5.22 -16.39
C PHE A 584 14.17 -5.30 -17.11
N TRP A 585 14.15 -5.19 -18.44
CA TRP A 585 15.39 -5.17 -19.22
C TRP A 585 15.30 -4.30 -20.46
N ALA A 586 16.46 -3.88 -20.94
CA ALA A 586 16.65 -3.18 -22.20
C ALA A 586 17.17 -4.15 -23.27
N ASP A 587 16.51 -4.18 -24.42
CA ASP A 587 16.97 -4.87 -25.62
C ASP A 587 17.27 -3.84 -26.72
N MET A 588 18.49 -3.82 -27.22
CA MET A 588 18.98 -2.87 -28.24
C MET A 588 19.12 -3.50 -29.63
N GLY A 589 18.56 -4.69 -29.84
CA GLY A 589 18.67 -5.42 -31.09
C GLY A 589 17.77 -4.85 -32.20
N VAL A 590 17.27 -5.74 -33.06
CA VAL A 590 16.50 -5.34 -34.26
C VAL A 590 15.28 -4.49 -33.94
N ASN A 591 14.60 -4.81 -32.83
CA ASN A 591 13.45 -4.07 -32.31
C ASN A 591 13.80 -3.51 -30.92
N PRO A 592 14.34 -2.29 -30.83
CA PRO A 592 14.78 -1.72 -29.56
C PRO A 592 13.59 -1.48 -28.64
N ARG A 593 13.63 -2.07 -27.45
CA ARG A 593 12.53 -2.04 -26.48
C ARG A 593 12.99 -2.12 -25.04
N ILE A 594 12.18 -1.57 -24.16
CA ILE A 594 12.22 -1.84 -22.72
C ILE A 594 11.07 -2.77 -22.42
N ASP A 595 11.39 -3.97 -21.93
CA ASP A 595 10.42 -5.01 -21.62
C ASP A 595 10.38 -5.31 -20.12
N SER A 596 9.28 -5.91 -19.69
CA SER A 596 9.08 -6.41 -18.35
C SER A 596 8.42 -7.79 -18.35
N SER A 597 8.75 -8.62 -17.37
CA SER A 597 8.13 -9.93 -17.14
C SER A 597 7.99 -10.18 -15.64
N SER A 598 7.35 -11.28 -15.26
CA SER A 598 7.51 -11.84 -13.91
C SER A 598 8.95 -12.29 -13.68
N LEU A 599 9.32 -12.53 -12.41
CA LEU A 599 10.63 -13.06 -12.02
C LEU A 599 10.95 -14.46 -12.58
N GLU A 600 9.93 -15.18 -13.06
CA GLU A 600 10.05 -16.49 -13.71
C GLU A 600 9.99 -16.41 -15.24
N GLY A 601 9.76 -15.21 -15.81
CA GLY A 601 9.73 -14.99 -17.27
C GLY A 601 8.33 -14.95 -17.90
N PHE A 602 7.27 -15.16 -17.12
CA PHE A 602 5.88 -15.09 -17.58
C PHE A 602 5.34 -13.65 -17.66
N ASP A 603 4.11 -13.47 -18.16
CA ASP A 603 3.41 -12.18 -18.22
C ASP A 603 4.24 -11.05 -18.84
N ARG A 604 4.89 -11.36 -19.97
CA ARG A 604 5.73 -10.39 -20.68
C ARG A 604 4.91 -9.19 -21.16
N ARG A 605 5.42 -8.00 -20.92
CA ARG A 605 4.81 -6.72 -21.29
C ARG A 605 5.87 -5.77 -21.84
N VAL A 606 5.50 -5.04 -22.87
CA VAL A 606 6.35 -3.98 -23.44
C VAL A 606 6.10 -2.70 -22.66
N VAL A 607 7.14 -2.15 -22.04
CA VAL A 607 7.09 -0.88 -21.29
C VAL A 607 7.29 0.31 -22.23
N ALA A 608 8.24 0.19 -23.16
CA ALA A 608 8.50 1.19 -24.18
C ALA A 608 9.03 0.55 -25.48
N SER A 609 8.48 0.96 -26.62
CA SER A 609 8.88 0.49 -27.96
C SER A 609 9.11 1.61 -28.97
N THR A 610 8.74 2.85 -28.65
CA THR A 610 8.83 4.00 -29.56
C THR A 610 9.98 4.92 -29.16
N GLY A 611 10.63 5.54 -30.15
CA GLY A 611 11.67 6.54 -29.90
C GLY A 611 12.86 6.02 -29.10
N LEU A 612 13.18 4.73 -29.23
CA LEU A 612 14.37 4.06 -28.69
C LEU A 612 15.28 3.68 -29.85
N VAL A 613 16.59 3.78 -29.65
CA VAL A 613 17.60 3.37 -30.63
C VAL A 613 18.60 2.42 -30.00
N TRP A 614 19.34 2.86 -28.98
CA TRP A 614 20.27 2.01 -28.21
C TRP A 614 19.97 2.12 -26.72
N PRO A 615 18.84 1.55 -26.25
CA PRO A 615 18.55 1.48 -24.82
C PRO A 615 19.66 0.68 -24.13
N SER A 616 20.12 1.18 -22.98
CA SER A 616 21.31 0.66 -22.30
C SER A 616 21.01 0.41 -20.82
N GLY A 617 21.56 1.21 -19.92
CA GLY A 617 21.36 1.06 -18.47
C GLY A 617 19.93 1.31 -18.05
N ILE A 618 19.49 0.57 -17.04
CA ILE A 618 18.15 0.65 -16.45
C ILE A 618 18.27 0.67 -14.92
N ALA A 619 17.47 1.50 -14.26
CA ALA A 619 17.43 1.64 -12.80
C ALA A 619 15.99 1.84 -12.31
N LEU A 620 15.77 1.45 -11.04
CA LEU A 620 14.49 1.53 -10.37
C LEU A 620 14.58 2.41 -9.13
N ASP A 621 13.59 3.28 -8.95
CA ASP A 621 13.31 3.92 -7.68
C ASP A 621 12.19 3.15 -6.98
N TYR A 622 12.58 2.29 -6.04
CA TYR A 622 11.68 1.38 -5.31
C TYR A 622 10.66 2.09 -4.42
N LEU A 623 10.90 3.36 -4.06
CA LEU A 623 9.98 4.14 -3.23
C LEU A 623 8.91 4.85 -4.06
N ALA A 624 9.22 5.14 -5.33
CA ALA A 624 8.35 5.89 -6.24
C ALA A 624 7.77 5.03 -7.36
N ASP A 625 8.03 3.71 -7.37
CA ASP A 625 7.66 2.77 -8.43
C ASP A 625 7.97 3.35 -9.83
N LYS A 626 9.20 3.82 -10.01
CA LYS A 626 9.62 4.52 -11.22
C LYS A 626 10.85 3.91 -11.87
N LEU A 627 10.78 3.80 -13.19
CA LEU A 627 11.83 3.27 -14.05
C LEU A 627 12.61 4.43 -14.68
N TYR A 628 13.93 4.30 -14.72
CA TYR A 628 14.83 5.20 -15.42
C TYR A 628 15.71 4.39 -16.37
N TRP A 629 15.91 4.86 -17.58
CA TRP A 629 16.83 4.24 -18.53
C TRP A 629 17.55 5.29 -19.36
N CYS A 630 18.63 4.87 -20.00
CA CYS A 630 19.41 5.72 -20.89
C CYS A 630 19.48 5.14 -22.29
N ASP A 631 19.37 6.02 -23.29
CA ASP A 631 19.61 5.69 -24.70
C ASP A 631 20.96 6.23 -25.13
N ALA A 632 21.86 5.31 -25.47
CA ALA A 632 23.26 5.61 -25.78
C ALA A 632 23.40 6.36 -27.13
N LYS A 633 22.49 6.14 -28.08
CA LYS A 633 22.56 6.73 -29.41
C LYS A 633 21.85 8.08 -29.48
N GLN A 634 20.71 8.20 -28.81
CA GLN A 634 19.97 9.46 -28.70
C GLN A 634 20.56 10.40 -27.65
N ALA A 635 21.52 9.94 -26.85
CA ALA A 635 22.21 10.71 -25.82
C ALA A 635 21.21 11.37 -24.85
N MET A 636 20.32 10.55 -24.29
CA MET A 636 19.29 11.00 -23.36
C MET A 636 19.02 10.00 -22.24
N VAL A 637 18.49 10.52 -21.12
CA VAL A 637 17.97 9.74 -20.00
C VAL A 637 16.47 9.99 -19.90
N GLU A 638 15.70 8.91 -19.79
CA GLU A 638 14.24 8.93 -19.72
C GLU A 638 13.74 8.38 -18.38
N SER A 639 12.51 8.72 -18.01
CA SER A 639 11.80 8.11 -16.88
C SER A 639 10.37 7.75 -17.26
N ALA A 640 9.86 6.65 -16.74
CA ALA A 640 8.44 6.28 -16.79
C ALA A 640 8.01 5.54 -15.51
N ASN A 641 6.72 5.38 -15.30
CA ASN A 641 6.18 4.47 -14.28
C ASN A 641 6.46 3.01 -14.68
N LEU A 642 6.31 2.06 -13.75
CA LEU A 642 6.58 0.63 -14.03
C LEU A 642 5.74 0.03 -15.17
N ASP A 643 4.57 0.60 -15.46
CA ASP A 643 3.67 0.20 -16.54
C ASP A 643 3.98 0.89 -17.89
N GLY A 644 4.94 1.82 -17.91
CA GLY A 644 5.29 2.65 -19.08
C GLY A 644 4.52 3.97 -19.17
N SER A 645 3.54 4.21 -18.30
CA SER A 645 2.80 5.48 -18.26
C SER A 645 3.68 6.63 -17.74
N GLY A 646 3.30 7.87 -18.05
CA GLY A 646 4.04 9.05 -17.57
C GLY A 646 5.47 9.17 -18.11
N ARG A 647 5.77 8.52 -19.25
CA ARG A 647 7.08 8.58 -19.91
C ARG A 647 7.46 10.02 -20.25
N ARG A 648 8.67 10.43 -19.86
CA ARG A 648 9.24 11.75 -20.18
C ARG A 648 10.75 11.67 -20.34
N VAL A 649 11.29 12.56 -21.18
CA VAL A 649 12.73 12.79 -21.29
C VAL A 649 13.18 13.64 -20.09
N LEU A 650 14.12 13.12 -19.30
CA LEU A 650 14.62 13.77 -18.10
C LEU A 650 15.85 14.63 -18.39
N ALA A 651 16.82 14.09 -19.12
CA ALA A 651 18.02 14.81 -19.51
C ALA A 651 18.32 14.56 -20.98
N GLN A 652 18.50 15.66 -21.73
CA GLN A 652 18.84 15.67 -23.15
C GLN A 652 19.95 16.70 -23.40
N ASN A 653 20.82 16.44 -24.39
CA ASN A 653 22.02 17.24 -24.75
C ASN A 653 23.16 17.08 -23.72
N ASP A 654 24.42 16.88 -24.15
CA ASP A 654 25.62 16.69 -23.30
C ASP A 654 25.57 15.51 -22.28
N VAL A 655 24.71 14.51 -22.55
CA VAL A 655 24.71 13.20 -21.86
C VAL A 655 25.84 12.30 -22.40
N GLY A 656 26.34 12.59 -23.60
CA GLY A 656 27.44 11.87 -24.23
C GLY A 656 27.00 10.50 -24.74
N HIS A 657 27.71 9.44 -24.33
CA HIS A 657 27.36 8.06 -24.68
C HIS A 657 27.11 7.28 -23.39
N PRO A 658 25.87 7.36 -22.83
CA PRO A 658 25.56 6.76 -21.55
C PRO A 658 25.62 5.22 -21.58
N PHE A 659 26.08 4.60 -20.49
CA PHE A 659 26.11 3.14 -20.36
C PHE A 659 25.20 2.62 -19.25
N ALA A 660 25.36 3.13 -18.04
CA ALA A 660 24.57 2.75 -16.87
C ALA A 660 23.88 3.98 -16.28
N VAL A 661 22.79 3.73 -15.56
CA VAL A 661 22.09 4.72 -14.75
C VAL A 661 21.80 4.09 -13.39
N VAL A 662 21.87 4.89 -12.32
CA VAL A 662 21.47 4.52 -10.96
C VAL A 662 20.76 5.70 -10.29
N VAL A 663 19.87 5.41 -9.36
CA VAL A 663 19.06 6.41 -8.66
C VAL A 663 19.14 6.18 -7.15
N PHE A 664 19.29 7.24 -6.37
CA PHE A 664 19.23 7.21 -4.92
C PHE A 664 18.96 8.61 -4.36
N GLU A 665 18.18 8.69 -3.29
CA GLU A 665 17.68 9.96 -2.74
C GLU A 665 17.03 10.83 -3.83
N ASP A 666 17.48 12.07 -4.02
CA ASP A 666 16.98 13.02 -5.03
C ASP A 666 17.84 13.08 -6.30
N HIS A 667 18.82 12.19 -6.42
CA HIS A 667 19.83 12.25 -7.46
C HIS A 667 19.80 11.00 -8.35
N LEU A 668 20.19 11.23 -9.59
CA LEU A 668 20.40 10.19 -10.59
C LEU A 668 21.84 10.34 -11.10
N TRP A 669 22.54 9.22 -11.25
CA TRP A 669 23.87 9.17 -11.81
C TRP A 669 23.86 8.34 -13.08
N PHE A 670 24.55 8.81 -14.11
CA PHE A 670 24.80 8.02 -15.32
C PHE A 670 26.29 8.05 -15.68
N SER A 671 26.77 6.97 -16.29
CA SER A 671 28.16 6.82 -16.73
C SER A 671 28.28 7.21 -18.21
N ASP A 672 29.24 8.07 -18.55
CA ASP A 672 29.43 8.58 -19.91
C ASP A 672 30.76 8.07 -20.49
N TRP A 673 30.71 7.44 -21.67
CA TRP A 673 31.89 6.95 -22.40
C TRP A 673 32.49 7.98 -23.36
N ALA A 674 31.70 8.94 -23.85
CA ALA A 674 32.18 9.94 -24.81
C ALA A 674 33.14 10.92 -24.12
N LYS A 675 32.81 11.29 -22.89
CA LYS A 675 33.68 12.03 -21.97
C LYS A 675 33.76 11.21 -20.67
N PRO A 676 34.73 10.28 -20.55
CA PRO A 676 34.84 9.33 -19.45
C PRO A 676 34.65 9.96 -18.07
N SER A 677 33.45 9.80 -17.51
CA SER A 677 33.10 10.36 -16.20
C SER A 677 31.75 9.84 -15.70
N LEU A 678 31.47 10.07 -14.42
CA LEU A 678 30.14 9.90 -13.84
C LEU A 678 29.46 11.25 -13.73
N VAL A 679 28.21 11.34 -14.16
CA VAL A 679 27.44 12.58 -14.15
C VAL A 679 26.26 12.44 -13.20
N ARG A 680 26.20 13.32 -12.20
CA ARG A 680 25.07 13.46 -11.27
C ARG A 680 24.09 14.50 -11.80
N VAL A 681 22.80 14.20 -11.74
CA VAL A 681 21.70 15.12 -12.05
C VAL A 681 20.59 14.99 -11.01
N ASP A 682 19.73 15.99 -10.92
CA ASP A 682 18.51 15.90 -10.12
C ASP A 682 17.50 14.95 -10.78
N LYS A 683 16.97 13.96 -10.03
CA LYS A 683 16.15 12.89 -10.61
C LYS A 683 14.79 13.37 -11.14
N LYS A 684 14.32 14.55 -10.72
CA LYS A 684 12.99 15.08 -11.07
C LYS A 684 13.06 16.03 -12.26
N THR A 685 14.08 16.88 -12.28
CA THR A 685 14.24 17.96 -13.26
C THR A 685 15.28 17.65 -14.34
N GLY A 686 16.21 16.73 -14.08
CA GLY A 686 17.36 16.45 -14.94
C GLY A 686 18.38 17.60 -15.03
N GLN A 687 18.26 18.59 -14.15
CA GLN A 687 19.14 19.76 -14.04
C GLN A 687 20.23 19.53 -12.98
N ASN A 688 20.95 20.61 -12.60
CA ASN A 688 22.04 20.58 -11.60
C ASN A 688 23.13 19.55 -11.91
N ARG A 689 23.56 19.54 -13.18
CA ARG A 689 24.51 18.56 -13.68
C ARG A 689 25.89 18.78 -13.07
N VAL A 690 26.42 17.75 -12.41
CA VAL A 690 27.76 17.74 -11.83
C VAL A 690 28.52 16.54 -12.37
N ARG A 691 29.65 16.80 -13.04
CA ARG A 691 30.53 15.76 -13.56
C ARG A 691 31.59 15.44 -12.52
N LEU A 692 31.51 14.25 -11.93
CA LEU A 692 32.47 13.77 -10.94
C LEU A 692 33.81 13.50 -11.64
N ARG A 693 34.88 14.11 -11.12
CA ARG A 693 36.21 14.03 -11.71
C ARG A 693 37.01 12.89 -11.09
N GLY A 694 37.75 12.17 -11.92
CA GLY A 694 38.65 11.08 -11.55
C GLY A 694 39.36 10.54 -12.80
N SER A 695 40.40 9.72 -12.63
CA SER A 695 41.11 9.07 -13.74
C SER A 695 40.30 7.90 -14.32
N MET A 696 39.10 8.20 -14.82
CA MET A 696 38.17 7.22 -15.39
C MET A 696 38.51 6.97 -16.86
N LEU A 697 38.56 5.70 -17.25
CA LEU A 697 38.83 5.27 -18.62
C LEU A 697 37.54 4.92 -19.35
N ARG A 698 36.74 4.03 -18.73
CA ARG A 698 35.50 3.53 -19.32
C ARG A 698 34.51 3.16 -18.23
N PRO A 699 33.93 4.16 -17.53
CA PRO A 699 32.96 3.89 -16.48
C PRO A 699 31.73 3.20 -17.11
N SER A 700 31.44 1.98 -16.69
CA SER A 700 30.44 1.09 -17.26
C SER A 700 29.30 0.90 -16.26
N SER A 701 29.05 -0.30 -15.74
CA SER A 701 28.04 -0.51 -14.69
C SER A 701 28.37 0.25 -13.41
N MET A 702 27.32 0.70 -12.72
CA MET A 702 27.38 1.39 -11.44
C MET A 702 26.33 0.81 -10.51
N VAL A 703 26.61 0.85 -9.21
CA VAL A 703 25.67 0.49 -8.16
C VAL A 703 25.81 1.45 -6.98
N VAL A 704 24.69 1.77 -6.34
CA VAL A 704 24.67 2.54 -5.09
C VAL A 704 24.79 1.57 -3.92
N VAL A 705 25.80 1.75 -3.09
CA VAL A 705 26.01 0.93 -1.89
C VAL A 705 25.45 1.66 -0.68
N HIS A 706 24.24 1.26 -0.26
CA HIS A 706 23.60 1.69 0.97
C HIS A 706 22.45 0.72 1.33
N PRO A 707 22.18 0.39 2.61
CA PRO A 707 21.09 -0.51 2.98
C PRO A 707 19.70 -0.09 2.43
N LEU A 708 19.42 1.22 2.42
CA LEU A 708 18.16 1.76 1.88
C LEU A 708 18.10 1.81 0.34
N ALA A 709 19.20 1.53 -0.38
CA ALA A 709 19.17 1.44 -1.84
C ALA A 709 18.48 0.15 -2.32
N LYS A 710 18.49 -0.90 -1.48
CA LYS A 710 17.85 -2.20 -1.70
C LYS A 710 17.06 -2.61 -0.44
N PRO A 711 15.90 -1.97 -0.17
CA PRO A 711 15.19 -2.10 1.11
C PRO A 711 14.44 -3.44 1.25
N GLY A 712 13.90 -3.70 2.45
CA GLY A 712 12.90 -4.75 2.73
C GLY A 712 13.42 -6.15 3.06
N THR A 713 14.72 -6.29 3.33
CA THR A 713 15.29 -7.52 3.90
C THR A 713 15.76 -7.29 5.34
N ASN A 714 15.82 -8.36 6.13
CA ASN A 714 16.37 -8.33 7.48
C ASN A 714 17.74 -9.01 7.50
N PRO A 715 18.85 -8.23 7.55
CA PRO A 715 20.19 -8.81 7.56
C PRO A 715 20.47 -9.67 8.80
N CYS A 716 19.74 -9.50 9.92
CA CYS A 716 19.90 -10.35 11.10
C CYS A 716 19.46 -11.81 10.86
N LEU A 717 18.68 -12.09 9.81
CA LEU A 717 18.30 -13.46 9.45
C LEU A 717 19.47 -14.24 8.82
N TYR A 718 20.54 -13.56 8.41
CA TYR A 718 21.72 -14.17 7.81
C TYR A 718 22.92 -13.98 8.74
N GLU A 719 23.48 -15.09 9.25
CA GLU A 719 24.63 -15.10 10.17
C GLU A 719 24.50 -14.08 11.34
N ASN A 720 23.27 -13.89 11.86
CA ASN A 720 22.96 -12.90 12.90
C ASN A 720 23.41 -11.47 12.56
N GLY A 721 23.41 -11.09 11.27
CA GLY A 721 23.92 -9.80 10.78
C GLY A 721 25.42 -9.60 10.97
N GLY A 722 26.15 -10.67 11.29
CA GLY A 722 27.53 -10.65 11.74
C GLY A 722 27.71 -10.18 13.20
N CYS A 723 26.65 -10.15 14.00
CA CYS A 723 26.73 -9.85 15.44
C CYS A 723 27.05 -11.12 16.25
N ASP A 724 27.92 -10.97 17.24
CA ASP A 724 28.33 -12.06 18.12
C ASP A 724 27.21 -12.52 19.07
N GLN A 725 26.41 -11.58 19.60
CA GLN A 725 25.32 -11.86 20.54
C GLN A 725 23.96 -11.44 19.99
N ILE A 726 23.54 -10.19 20.22
CA ILE A 726 22.19 -9.72 19.87
C ILE A 726 22.26 -8.88 18.58
N CYS A 727 21.47 -9.24 17.57
CA CYS A 727 21.28 -8.44 16.35
C CYS A 727 19.91 -7.77 16.35
N GLU A 728 19.90 -6.43 16.23
CA GLU A 728 18.70 -5.67 15.94
C GLU A 728 18.79 -5.05 14.54
N ASN A 729 17.79 -5.30 13.69
CA ASN A 729 17.71 -4.68 12.39
C ASN A 729 16.84 -3.43 12.44
N SER A 730 17.36 -2.32 11.93
CA SER A 730 16.61 -1.09 11.69
C SER A 730 16.78 -0.67 10.23
N PHE A 731 15.76 -0.92 9.40
CA PHE A 731 15.74 -0.56 7.97
C PHE A 731 16.92 -1.11 7.14
N GLY A 732 17.36 -2.34 7.42
CA GLY A 732 18.51 -2.96 6.76
C GLY A 732 19.86 -2.61 7.39
N ILE A 733 19.87 -1.81 8.46
CA ILE A 733 21.06 -1.50 9.24
C ILE A 733 21.11 -2.43 10.45
N VAL A 734 22.24 -3.13 10.58
CA VAL A 734 22.50 -4.03 11.71
C VAL A 734 23.02 -3.24 12.90
N HIS A 735 22.37 -3.40 14.05
CA HIS A 735 22.81 -2.90 15.34
C HIS A 735 23.11 -4.08 16.27
N CYS A 736 24.39 -4.34 16.50
CA CYS A 736 24.82 -5.35 17.44
C CYS A 736 24.78 -4.82 18.88
N LYS A 737 24.10 -5.56 19.76
CA LYS A 737 24.05 -5.36 21.20
C LYS A 737 24.67 -6.55 21.93
N CYS A 738 25.16 -6.29 23.13
CA CYS A 738 25.73 -7.31 24.00
C CYS A 738 24.80 -7.55 25.19
N HIS A 739 24.82 -8.76 25.75
CA HIS A 739 24.13 -9.08 26.99
C HIS A 739 24.72 -8.28 28.18
N PRO A 740 23.95 -8.07 29.26
CA PRO A 740 24.45 -7.42 30.47
C PRO A 740 25.73 -8.10 31.00
N GLY A 741 26.77 -7.31 31.30
CA GLY A 741 28.09 -7.83 31.70
C GLY A 741 29.12 -7.91 30.56
N PHE A 742 28.73 -7.63 29.31
CA PHE A 742 29.62 -7.58 28.16
C PHE A 742 29.64 -6.18 27.51
N GLY A 743 30.82 -5.68 27.16
CA GLY A 743 31.06 -4.45 26.42
C GLY A 743 31.28 -4.73 24.93
N ARG A 744 30.93 -3.77 24.06
CA ARG A 744 31.12 -3.90 22.61
C ARG A 744 32.58 -3.61 22.23
N THR A 745 33.15 -4.38 21.30
CA THR A 745 34.50 -4.13 20.76
C THR A 745 34.51 -2.96 19.76
N GLN A 746 35.70 -2.48 19.37
CA GLN A 746 35.87 -1.39 18.39
C GLN A 746 35.27 -1.73 17.02
N ASP A 747 35.23 -3.01 16.65
CA ASP A 747 34.64 -3.49 15.39
C ASP A 747 33.10 -3.36 15.38
N GLY A 748 32.48 -3.04 16.52
CA GLY A 748 31.04 -2.80 16.64
C GLY A 748 30.15 -4.03 16.49
N LYS A 749 30.73 -5.21 16.26
CA LYS A 749 30.05 -6.49 16.01
C LYS A 749 30.27 -7.55 17.09
N SER A 750 31.40 -7.51 17.81
CA SER A 750 31.76 -8.50 18.83
C SER A 750 31.60 -7.97 20.26
N CYS A 751 31.43 -8.90 21.22
CA CYS A 751 31.20 -8.59 22.63
C CYS A 751 32.33 -9.17 23.51
N HIS A 752 32.86 -8.39 24.46
CA HIS A 752 33.87 -8.82 25.43
C HIS A 752 33.33 -8.70 26.86
N ALA A 753 33.72 -9.60 27.77
CA ALA A 753 33.29 -9.52 29.17
C ALA A 753 33.90 -8.29 29.87
N LEU A 754 33.10 -7.57 30.66
CA LEU A 754 33.56 -6.47 31.50
C LEU A 754 34.02 -7.01 32.84
N ASP A 755 35.34 -7.04 33.09
CA ASP A 755 35.90 -7.52 34.35
C ASP A 755 35.48 -6.63 35.53
N SER A 756 34.75 -7.21 36.47
CA SER A 756 34.40 -6.57 37.74
C SER A 756 35.60 -6.58 38.69
N SER A 757 36.36 -5.50 38.73
CA SER A 757 37.25 -5.24 39.87
C SER A 757 37.25 -3.77 40.31
N ASN A 758 37.05 -3.60 41.62
CA ASN A 758 37.22 -2.41 42.48
C ASN A 758 36.10 -1.35 42.54
N SER A 759 35.25 -1.44 43.56
CA SER A 759 35.33 -0.47 44.68
C SER A 759 34.66 -1.01 45.95
N THR A 760 35.33 -0.76 47.08
CA THR A 760 35.09 -1.28 48.42
C THR A 760 34.32 -0.31 49.31
N ALA A 761 33.46 -0.90 50.16
CA ALA A 761 33.08 -0.50 51.53
C ALA A 761 32.22 0.76 51.80
N GLY A 762 31.10 0.57 52.51
CA GLY A 762 30.46 1.63 53.30
C GLY A 762 28.96 1.46 53.65
N THR A 763 28.64 0.49 54.50
CA THR A 763 27.45 0.27 55.37
C THR A 763 26.40 1.39 55.51
N TRP A 764 25.08 1.07 55.44
CA TRP A 764 24.12 1.06 56.56
C TRP A 764 22.79 0.38 56.19
N VAL A 765 22.28 -0.35 57.18
CA VAL A 765 21.24 -1.39 57.19
C VAL A 765 19.82 -0.81 57.06
N PHE A 766 18.96 -1.46 56.25
CA PHE A 766 17.53 -1.60 56.56
C PHE A 766 17.08 -3.04 56.29
N LEU A 767 16.57 -3.66 57.34
CA LEU A 767 16.02 -5.02 57.40
C LEU A 767 14.64 -5.03 56.73
N PHE A 768 14.31 -6.07 55.94
CA PHE A 768 13.23 -7.04 56.24
C PHE A 768 13.09 -8.07 55.08
N VAL A 769 13.43 -9.32 55.43
CA VAL A 769 12.90 -10.64 55.00
C VAL A 769 12.29 -10.78 53.59
N TYR A 770 12.94 -11.62 52.76
CA TYR A 770 12.27 -12.46 51.75
C TYR A 770 12.74 -13.91 51.92
N THR A 771 11.78 -14.81 52.09
CA THR A 771 11.96 -16.26 51.93
C THR A 771 11.86 -16.63 50.45
N THR A 772 12.66 -17.60 50.08
CA THR A 772 12.89 -18.20 48.76
C THR A 772 11.64 -18.81 48.13
N ASP A 773 11.50 -18.60 46.83
CA ASP A 773 11.09 -19.64 45.89
C ASP A 773 11.98 -19.44 44.65
N GLU A 774 13.02 -20.26 44.51
CA GLU A 774 13.88 -20.26 43.33
C GLU A 774 13.13 -20.93 42.19
N ASP A 775 12.86 -20.15 41.14
CA ASP A 775 12.22 -20.60 39.91
C ASP A 775 13.23 -21.48 39.14
N ASP A 776 13.16 -22.81 39.31
CA ASP A 776 14.09 -23.84 38.78
C ASP A 776 14.32 -23.78 37.25
N CYS A 777 13.46 -23.09 36.49
CA CYS A 777 13.63 -22.84 35.06
C CYS A 777 14.79 -21.87 34.74
N THR A 778 15.31 -21.13 35.72
CA THR A 778 16.42 -20.19 35.51
C THR A 778 17.79 -20.87 35.46
N ALA A 779 17.91 -22.10 35.96
CA ALA A 779 19.15 -22.87 35.96
C ALA A 779 19.26 -23.90 34.80
N LEU A 780 18.15 -24.19 34.10
CA LEU A 780 18.10 -25.21 33.05
C LEU A 780 18.09 -24.57 31.65
N GLU A 781 19.24 -24.55 30.98
CA GLU A 781 19.36 -24.07 29.59
C GLU A 781 18.76 -25.08 28.57
N CYS A 782 17.55 -24.82 28.10
CA CYS A 782 16.94 -25.56 27.00
C CYS A 782 17.50 -25.10 25.64
N TYR A 783 17.85 -26.05 24.77
CA TYR A 783 18.38 -25.79 23.42
C TYR A 783 17.26 -25.39 22.42
N VAL A 784 17.65 -24.86 21.26
CA VAL A 784 16.77 -24.34 20.19
C VAL A 784 15.58 -25.27 19.89
N ASN A 785 14.38 -24.70 19.74
CA ASN A 785 13.09 -25.38 19.49
C ASN A 785 12.56 -26.26 20.65
N ALA A 786 12.90 -25.93 21.91
CA ALA A 786 12.36 -26.55 23.13
C ALA A 786 11.85 -25.50 24.16
N GLU A 787 10.84 -25.87 24.95
CA GLU A 787 10.24 -25.06 26.01
C GLU A 787 10.38 -25.77 27.38
N CYS A 788 10.71 -25.02 28.43
CA CYS A 788 10.87 -25.57 29.78
C CYS A 788 9.51 -25.69 30.47
N VAL A 789 9.17 -26.90 30.94
CA VAL A 789 7.93 -27.17 31.67
C VAL A 789 8.25 -27.69 33.08
N LEU A 790 7.54 -27.15 34.07
CA LEU A 790 7.64 -27.56 35.48
C LEU A 790 6.71 -28.75 35.73
N LEU A 791 7.27 -29.84 36.24
CA LEU A 791 6.53 -31.03 36.70
C LEU A 791 6.74 -31.22 38.21
N GLU A 792 5.88 -32.01 38.86
CA GLU A 792 5.91 -32.23 40.32
C GLU A 792 7.25 -32.80 40.84
N ASP A 793 8.10 -33.35 39.95
CA ASP A 793 9.44 -33.86 40.26
C ASP A 793 10.60 -33.03 39.63
N GLY A 794 10.34 -31.79 39.15
CA GLY A 794 11.36 -30.85 38.66
C GLY A 794 11.12 -30.28 37.24
N ALA A 795 12.02 -29.40 36.78
CA ALA A 795 11.96 -28.75 35.46
C ALA A 795 12.51 -29.64 34.33
N MET A 796 11.82 -29.74 33.18
CA MET A 796 12.35 -30.42 31.98
C MET A 796 12.11 -29.64 30.68
N CYS A 797 13.03 -29.74 29.71
CA CYS A 797 12.91 -29.13 28.38
C CYS A 797 12.09 -29.99 27.42
N GLN A 798 10.85 -29.63 27.11
CA GLN A 798 9.98 -30.31 26.15
C GLN A 798 10.15 -29.72 24.73
N CYS A 799 10.29 -30.56 23.70
CA CYS A 799 10.37 -30.05 22.31
C CYS A 799 9.06 -29.40 21.87
N LEU A 800 9.15 -28.33 21.09
CA LEU A 800 7.99 -27.69 20.46
C LEU A 800 7.31 -28.66 19.48
N LYS A 801 6.02 -28.46 19.25
CA LYS A 801 5.23 -29.29 18.33
C LYS A 801 5.82 -29.21 16.91
N GLY A 802 5.97 -30.36 16.24
CA GLY A 802 6.67 -30.47 14.95
C GLY A 802 8.14 -30.88 15.07
N PHE A 803 8.66 -31.01 16.30
CA PHE A 803 10.05 -31.41 16.55
C PHE A 803 10.12 -32.67 17.43
N THR A 804 11.10 -33.53 17.16
CA THR A 804 11.34 -34.76 17.91
C THR A 804 12.66 -34.71 18.65
N ARG A 805 12.69 -35.31 19.85
CA ARG A 805 13.86 -35.29 20.73
C ARG A 805 14.83 -36.39 20.31
N LYS A 806 16.06 -36.02 19.96
CA LYS A 806 17.16 -36.96 19.73
C LYS A 806 18.36 -36.56 20.60
N GLY A 807 18.45 -37.16 21.79
CA GLY A 807 19.44 -36.75 22.81
C GLY A 807 18.98 -35.49 23.56
N LYS A 808 19.87 -34.48 23.69
CA LYS A 808 19.59 -33.21 24.37
C LYS A 808 19.07 -32.09 23.43
N SER A 809 18.85 -32.39 22.15
CA SER A 809 18.46 -31.40 21.12
C SER A 809 17.17 -31.85 20.39
N CYS A 810 16.40 -30.86 19.94
CA CYS A 810 15.16 -31.06 19.19
C CYS A 810 15.42 -30.89 17.70
N TYR A 811 14.99 -31.86 16.90
CA TYR A 811 15.15 -31.86 15.44
C TYR A 811 13.79 -31.83 14.77
N ASP A 812 13.73 -31.15 13.63
CA ASP A 812 12.54 -31.09 12.79
C ASP A 812 12.02 -32.48 12.43
N ILE A 813 10.70 -32.67 12.48
CA ILE A 813 10.05 -33.90 12.01
C ILE A 813 9.67 -33.67 10.56
N ASP A 814 10.30 -34.38 9.64
CA ASP A 814 9.89 -34.35 8.23
C ASP A 814 8.55 -35.09 8.06
N GLU A 815 7.43 -34.37 8.19
CA GLU A 815 6.10 -34.98 8.12
C GLU A 815 5.77 -35.53 6.74
N CYS A 816 6.41 -35.01 5.68
CA CYS A 816 6.27 -35.53 4.32
C CYS A 816 6.92 -36.91 4.19
N ALA A 817 8.10 -37.11 4.77
CA ALA A 817 8.83 -38.37 4.77
C ALA A 817 8.18 -39.45 5.67
N VAL A 818 7.58 -39.04 6.80
CA VAL A 818 6.89 -39.98 7.71
C VAL A 818 5.38 -40.13 7.44
N HIS A 819 4.86 -39.47 6.38
CA HIS A 819 3.46 -39.49 5.97
C HIS A 819 2.48 -39.04 7.08
N MET A 820 2.88 -38.06 7.87
CA MET A 820 2.01 -37.38 8.85
C MET A 820 1.40 -36.09 8.27
N ASP A 821 1.63 -35.83 6.99
CA ASP A 821 1.06 -34.74 6.21
C ASP A 821 -0.42 -34.96 5.88
N ARG A 822 -1.16 -33.85 5.70
CA ARG A 822 -2.56 -33.85 5.23
C ARG A 822 -2.67 -33.59 3.73
N CYS A 823 -1.55 -33.59 3.00
CA CYS A 823 -1.54 -33.33 1.57
C CYS A 823 -2.16 -34.48 0.79
N ASN A 824 -2.96 -34.17 -0.24
CA ASN A 824 -3.50 -35.19 -1.14
C ASN A 824 -2.52 -35.42 -2.29
N ARG A 825 -1.75 -36.51 -2.23
CA ARG A 825 -0.69 -36.82 -3.22
C ARG A 825 -1.15 -36.93 -4.67
N SER A 826 -2.45 -37.15 -4.90
CA SER A 826 -3.00 -37.25 -6.26
C SER A 826 -3.10 -35.89 -6.97
N VAL A 827 -3.18 -34.79 -6.22
CA VAL A 827 -3.42 -33.42 -6.76
C VAL A 827 -2.53 -32.36 -6.11
N SER A 828 -1.68 -32.74 -5.15
CA SER A 828 -0.76 -31.85 -4.42
C SER A 828 0.54 -32.55 -4.04
N ASN A 829 1.62 -31.80 -3.94
CA ASN A 829 2.93 -32.22 -3.44
C ASN A 829 3.15 -31.72 -2.01
N CYS A 830 3.82 -32.52 -1.17
CA CYS A 830 4.18 -32.13 0.20
C CYS A 830 5.61 -31.61 0.25
N ILE A 831 5.80 -30.45 0.87
CA ILE A 831 7.10 -29.81 1.06
C ILE A 831 7.34 -29.64 2.56
N ASN A 832 8.39 -30.27 3.07
CA ASN A 832 8.77 -30.17 4.48
C ASN A 832 9.35 -28.78 4.80
N THR A 833 9.01 -28.24 5.96
CA THR A 833 9.48 -26.95 6.46
C THR A 833 9.92 -27.08 7.92
N GLU A 834 10.75 -26.19 8.42
CA GLU A 834 11.20 -26.30 9.81
C GLU A 834 10.03 -26.06 10.79
N GLY A 835 9.61 -27.11 11.51
CA GLY A 835 8.50 -27.15 12.47
C GLY A 835 7.13 -27.53 11.88
N GLY A 836 7.07 -27.99 10.63
CA GLY A 836 5.83 -28.44 9.98
C GLY A 836 5.97 -28.66 8.48
N TYR A 837 4.86 -28.71 7.73
CA TYR A 837 4.90 -28.92 6.27
C TYR A 837 3.90 -28.03 5.53
N VAL A 838 4.15 -27.82 4.24
CA VAL A 838 3.26 -27.09 3.32
C VAL A 838 2.91 -27.99 2.14
N CYS A 839 1.64 -27.98 1.73
CA CYS A 839 1.20 -28.67 0.52
C CYS A 839 1.14 -27.68 -0.64
N GLU A 840 1.55 -28.08 -1.84
CA GLU A 840 1.50 -27.29 -3.06
C GLU A 840 0.69 -28.04 -4.13
N CYS A 841 -0.28 -27.39 -4.77
CA CYS A 841 -1.08 -28.05 -5.81
C CYS A 841 -0.21 -28.40 -7.03
N LEU A 842 -0.48 -29.56 -7.64
CA LEU A 842 0.18 -29.96 -8.88
C LEU A 842 -0.24 -29.05 -10.05
N GLU A 843 0.59 -28.99 -11.10
CA GLU A 843 0.26 -28.24 -12.32
C GLU A 843 -1.11 -28.68 -12.88
N GLY A 844 -1.92 -27.70 -13.31
CA GLY A 844 -3.31 -27.92 -13.73
C GLY A 844 -4.33 -27.84 -12.58
N TYR A 845 -3.89 -27.66 -11.33
CA TYR A 845 -4.79 -27.51 -10.18
C TYR A 845 -4.53 -26.21 -9.39
N THR A 846 -5.59 -25.64 -8.82
CA THR A 846 -5.56 -24.44 -7.98
C THR A 846 -6.22 -24.70 -6.63
N GLY A 847 -5.69 -24.13 -5.55
CA GLY A 847 -6.20 -24.41 -4.21
C GLY A 847 -5.34 -23.86 -3.09
N ASP A 848 -5.66 -24.28 -1.86
CA ASP A 848 -4.89 -23.96 -0.66
C ASP A 848 -3.75 -24.96 -0.38
N GLY A 849 -3.43 -25.80 -1.37
CA GLY A 849 -2.42 -26.86 -1.26
C GLY A 849 -2.95 -28.17 -0.69
N VAL A 850 -3.89 -28.13 0.26
CA VAL A 850 -4.52 -29.34 0.84
C VAL A 850 -5.75 -29.76 0.02
N HIS A 851 -6.51 -28.78 -0.46
CA HIS A 851 -7.67 -28.93 -1.33
C HIS A 851 -7.38 -28.23 -2.65
N CYS A 852 -6.98 -29.03 -3.63
CA CYS A 852 -6.68 -28.59 -4.99
C CYS A 852 -7.83 -28.96 -5.93
N TYR A 853 -8.26 -27.99 -6.73
CA TYR A 853 -9.33 -28.12 -7.72
C TYR A 853 -8.76 -27.95 -9.11
N ASP A 854 -9.29 -28.72 -10.05
CA ASP A 854 -8.94 -28.63 -11.45
C ASP A 854 -9.15 -27.21 -12.02
N ILE A 855 -8.20 -26.73 -12.82
CA ILE A 855 -8.27 -25.44 -13.52
C ILE A 855 -8.98 -25.67 -14.85
N ASP A 856 -10.09 -24.98 -15.08
CA ASP A 856 -10.80 -25.03 -16.36
C ASP A 856 -10.18 -24.04 -17.36
N GLU A 857 -9.13 -24.44 -18.08
CA GLU A 857 -8.41 -23.56 -19.00
C GLU A 857 -9.28 -23.11 -20.19
N CYS A 858 -10.31 -23.91 -20.51
CA CYS A 858 -11.29 -23.58 -21.55
C CYS A 858 -12.17 -22.40 -21.17
N LYS A 859 -12.63 -22.31 -19.91
CA LYS A 859 -13.40 -21.13 -19.43
C LYS A 859 -12.54 -19.90 -19.21
N MET A 860 -11.28 -20.08 -18.81
CA MET A 860 -10.36 -18.97 -18.55
C MET A 860 -9.75 -18.39 -19.83
N GLY A 861 -9.90 -19.06 -20.98
CA GLY A 861 -9.32 -18.64 -22.25
C GLY A 861 -7.79 -18.73 -22.26
N SER A 862 -7.21 -19.53 -21.36
CA SER A 862 -5.76 -19.77 -21.24
C SER A 862 -5.28 -20.99 -22.03
N HIS A 863 -6.17 -21.62 -22.80
CA HIS A 863 -5.88 -22.76 -23.66
C HIS A 863 -5.13 -22.33 -24.94
N THR A 864 -4.27 -23.20 -25.45
CA THR A 864 -3.51 -22.98 -26.71
C THR A 864 -4.17 -23.59 -27.95
N CYS A 865 -5.48 -23.92 -27.89
CA CYS A 865 -6.21 -24.45 -29.04
C CYS A 865 -6.26 -23.45 -30.22
N GLY A 866 -5.99 -23.92 -31.45
CA GLY A 866 -5.99 -23.09 -32.65
C GLY A 866 -7.38 -22.64 -33.13
N GLU A 867 -7.42 -21.64 -34.02
CA GLU A 867 -8.66 -21.17 -34.66
C GLU A 867 -9.32 -22.35 -35.42
N ASN A 868 -10.56 -22.73 -35.03
CA ASN A 868 -11.33 -23.93 -35.42
C ASN A 868 -11.17 -25.21 -34.57
N MET A 869 -10.71 -25.08 -33.33
CA MET A 869 -10.76 -26.15 -32.33
C MET A 869 -11.66 -25.80 -31.14
N THR A 870 -12.46 -26.77 -30.71
CA THR A 870 -13.30 -26.70 -29.53
C THR A 870 -12.52 -27.24 -28.32
N CYS A 871 -12.29 -26.39 -27.32
CA CYS A 871 -11.59 -26.77 -26.09
C CYS A 871 -12.52 -27.58 -25.17
N THR A 872 -12.04 -28.72 -24.69
CA THR A 872 -12.71 -29.55 -23.68
C THR A 872 -11.80 -29.74 -22.47
N ASN A 873 -12.27 -29.26 -21.32
CA ASN A 873 -11.55 -29.36 -20.06
C ASN A 873 -11.45 -30.82 -19.58
N THR A 874 -10.30 -31.21 -19.07
CA THR A 874 -10.00 -32.53 -18.48
C THR A 874 -9.39 -32.36 -17.09
N GLU A 875 -9.39 -33.39 -16.25
CA GLU A 875 -8.87 -33.24 -14.90
C GLU A 875 -7.34 -33.06 -14.93
N GLY A 876 -6.86 -31.90 -14.51
CA GLY A 876 -5.46 -31.45 -14.49
C GLY A 876 -4.94 -30.85 -15.81
N ASN A 877 -5.77 -30.71 -16.86
CA ASN A 877 -5.36 -30.20 -18.17
C ASN A 877 -6.55 -29.94 -19.11
N PHE A 878 -6.33 -29.52 -20.36
CA PHE A 878 -7.36 -29.42 -21.40
C PHE A 878 -7.00 -30.21 -22.67
N THR A 879 -8.02 -30.53 -23.46
CA THR A 879 -7.89 -31.15 -24.79
C THR A 879 -8.57 -30.30 -25.86
N CYS A 880 -8.01 -30.27 -27.07
CA CYS A 880 -8.58 -29.51 -28.19
C CYS A 880 -9.15 -30.48 -29.24
N LEU A 881 -10.42 -30.32 -29.60
CA LEU A 881 -11.12 -31.16 -30.58
C LEU A 881 -11.43 -30.37 -31.85
N CYS A 882 -11.13 -30.92 -33.03
CA CYS A 882 -11.58 -30.35 -34.30
C CYS A 882 -13.07 -30.66 -34.54
N ASP A 883 -13.84 -29.70 -35.02
CA ASP A 883 -15.23 -29.90 -35.42
C ASP A 883 -15.29 -30.80 -36.67
N GLY A 884 -15.44 -32.11 -36.47
CA GLY A 884 -15.87 -33.03 -37.53
C GLY A 884 -15.22 -34.40 -37.57
N HIS A 885 -13.91 -34.58 -37.38
CA HIS A 885 -13.23 -35.90 -37.34
C HIS A 885 -11.88 -35.85 -36.60
N THR A 886 -11.41 -37.02 -36.14
CA THR A 886 -10.48 -37.28 -35.02
C THR A 886 -9.09 -36.62 -35.04
N ALA A 887 -8.71 -36.10 -33.86
CA ALA A 887 -7.38 -35.78 -33.29
C ALA A 887 -6.37 -35.00 -34.15
N GLY A 888 -6.32 -33.68 -33.96
CA GLY A 888 -5.24 -32.80 -34.42
C GLY A 888 -4.21 -32.53 -33.32
N THR A 889 -2.93 -32.41 -33.70
CA THR A 889 -1.72 -32.30 -32.85
C THR A 889 -1.54 -30.94 -32.15
N GLY A 890 -2.62 -30.31 -31.70
CA GLY A 890 -2.57 -29.08 -30.91
C GLY A 890 -2.13 -27.80 -31.63
N ILE A 891 -1.87 -27.82 -32.95
CA ILE A 891 -1.39 -26.63 -33.71
C ILE A 891 -2.25 -26.29 -34.94
N GLY A 892 -3.26 -27.08 -35.30
CA GLY A 892 -4.22 -26.75 -36.37
C GLY A 892 -4.89 -27.96 -36.99
N CYS A 893 -6.08 -27.78 -37.57
CA CYS A 893 -6.78 -28.82 -38.33
C CYS A 893 -6.38 -28.67 -39.82
N SER A 894 -5.67 -29.64 -40.40
CA SER A 894 -5.26 -29.59 -41.82
C SER A 894 -6.37 -30.12 -42.73
N GLU A 895 -6.81 -29.33 -43.70
CA GLU A 895 -7.67 -29.81 -44.81
C GLU A 895 -6.91 -30.83 -45.64
N VAL A 896 -7.44 -32.06 -45.71
CA VAL A 896 -7.02 -33.04 -46.72
C VAL A 896 -7.65 -32.63 -48.04
N ILE A 897 -6.90 -31.92 -48.89
CA ILE A 897 -7.26 -31.72 -50.29
C ILE A 897 -7.17 -33.08 -51.00
N SER A 898 -8.32 -33.60 -51.42
CA SER A 898 -8.43 -34.73 -52.35
C SER A 898 -7.87 -34.30 -53.70
N VAL A 899 -6.63 -34.69 -54.00
CA VAL A 899 -6.05 -34.55 -55.35
C VAL A 899 -6.43 -35.79 -56.16
N CYS A 900 -7.58 -35.72 -56.83
CA CYS A 900 -7.89 -36.65 -57.92
C CYS A 900 -8.10 -35.83 -59.21
N ALA A 901 -7.01 -35.64 -59.97
CA ALA A 901 -6.99 -35.62 -61.44
C ALA A 901 -5.71 -34.96 -61.99
N ILE A 902 -4.56 -35.64 -61.94
CA ILE A 902 -3.63 -35.71 -63.09
C ILE A 902 -3.03 -37.13 -63.13
N LEU A 903 -3.66 -37.95 -63.97
CA LEU A 903 -3.14 -39.09 -64.73
C LEU A 903 -1.65 -39.48 -64.52
N GLN A 904 -1.39 -40.60 -63.84
CA GLN A 904 -0.96 -41.90 -64.43
C GLN A 904 -0.34 -42.81 -63.35
N THR A 905 -0.95 -43.99 -63.19
CA THR A 905 -0.53 -45.20 -62.47
C THR A 905 0.83 -45.78 -62.95
N PRO A 906 1.41 -46.86 -62.34
CA PRO A 906 1.28 -47.41 -60.98
C PRO A 906 2.61 -47.88 -60.30
N CYS A 907 2.52 -48.10 -58.98
CA CYS A 907 3.09 -49.18 -58.14
C CYS A 907 4.60 -49.53 -58.17
N ALA A 908 5.24 -49.56 -56.99
CA ALA A 908 5.41 -50.81 -56.21
C ALA A 908 6.12 -50.58 -54.87
N PHE A 909 5.68 -51.35 -53.88
CA PHE A 909 6.20 -51.60 -52.53
C PHE A 909 7.72 -51.85 -52.47
N TYR A 910 8.38 -51.54 -51.34
CA TYR A 910 8.86 -52.58 -50.40
C TYR A 910 9.40 -51.97 -49.08
N TYR A 911 9.09 -52.71 -48.00
CA TYR A 911 9.55 -52.62 -46.62
C TYR A 911 11.08 -52.65 -46.45
N SER A 912 11.57 -52.09 -45.32
CA SER A 912 12.46 -52.77 -44.35
C SER A 912 12.86 -51.77 -43.24
N THR A 913 12.42 -51.95 -41.98
CA THR A 913 13.20 -52.48 -40.81
C THR A 913 14.42 -51.60 -40.46
N GLU A 914 14.82 -51.34 -39.23
CA GLU A 914 14.52 -51.73 -37.84
C GLU A 914 15.47 -50.84 -37.00
N GLY A 915 15.14 -50.60 -35.72
CA GLY A 915 16.04 -49.95 -34.75
C GLY A 915 15.32 -49.08 -33.76
#